data_AF-A0A2D0PVS5-F1
#
_entry.id   AF-A0A2D0PVS5-F1
#
_cell.length_a   1.000
_cell.length_b   1.000
_cell.length_c   1.000
_cell.angle_alpha   90.00
_cell.angle_beta   90.00
_cell.angle_gamma   90.00
#
_symmetry.space_group_name_H-M   'P 1'
#
loop_
_entity.id
_entity.type
_entity.pdbx_description
1 polymer ?
#
loop_
_entity_poly.entity_id
_entity_poly.type
_entity_poly.pdbx_seq_one_letter_code
_entity_poly.pdbx_strand_id
1 'polypeptide(L)'
;MSGAKDRMRHKKMRNQPSNVTYSQWRDSTGRSSDSPQQHMRGPLQHPSGWKRGHQDGGVRHEQALPKYITASLFARARAAEVNAMLRAVSKTTGSSHVFGALPKHMRRRAMSHNTKRLPCRLREMAQRMLEKSQQAGKKEKKEQSKTKSRRARRRHGSLLLEFNRRQRKNKWLETHIWHAKRFHMLKKWGYCLGERPTYKCYRASYRAMNSGCLLQDLSYYCCMELHGPEEQLLNALSRLTNKDAGPTFAAASCVSGQKEGRVMLYKADQYPHQPLGPVRFLWRPCSTTSPHRQLWIWVHPSLKQDLLPELQAVCQCFEAVGPAGVEVVPSENLVEASLISPVLSEFSPEPQCTRRKRKLEADNENDCPVRKIVGNGTRSLTTPVSWSSCNTEIVISDLTMEIVRYRLIGPLSHSVLTEILVPATDCESNTKMTSSPFWWPEECKKEESMSLHRQQTDVFQLLRGVYSMAELPPGCVLGLTVDDPRLSLSAKRGKVTPDLHRTQGGVEEQRRNLALRGVSSVCAQSALWEKSVRENVTNNKISEQVYCGVRVGGLQMSLKHSQYKRMPHFPHDYPDCPAGVRFQEQQEIELLEKFKRRPPSKRTNYIKYGCATPFRCPWQQLVEEWEKGVKQHEDNQDTKTIKIKDMTSLSGAGPNPASAFIVLRSRKVLRQLSVWCRPSSYTRKALGGSCALPLCPDVIISLQAEWKRCVLWVRLSALGKGQPALHAMLCVPTTEDLLRLREDPQWCGPNEPQHTDHLKHQLKRRGKRGEAALCCSALKEEEDCNIPETDDASSASKMEKKRVLFHINQHSDPSVVLRDPLPKPSASVTADPSHSCVESLSFTGCSNSTLVQGLWTKLLPNMSSHCSRMTLGWVVQGDFSLATGTGEALGFVSLVGLLQTLLGQSPDQRGIVLLRNPTSLQYRFARLHIEA
;
A
#
# COMPACT_ATOMS: atom_id res chain seq x y z
N MET A 1 37.81 -34.36 47.75
CA MET A 1 37.21 -33.01 47.51
C MET A 1 35.89 -32.74 48.24
N SER A 2 35.26 -33.69 48.94
CA SER A 2 33.92 -33.53 49.56
C SER A 2 33.86 -32.49 50.69
N GLY A 3 34.69 -32.62 51.74
CA GLY A 3 34.60 -31.84 52.97
C GLY A 3 34.76 -30.31 52.86
N ALA A 4 35.17 -29.78 51.69
CA ALA A 4 35.25 -28.35 51.44
C ALA A 4 33.86 -27.67 51.44
N LYS A 5 32.81 -28.37 50.95
CA LYS A 5 31.44 -27.84 50.94
C LYS A 5 30.88 -27.71 52.36
N ASP A 6 31.05 -28.73 53.20
CA ASP A 6 30.51 -28.70 54.57
C ASP A 6 31.28 -27.78 55.51
N ARG A 7 32.62 -27.67 55.39
CA ARG A 7 33.37 -26.61 56.09
C ARG A 7 32.90 -25.21 55.69
N MET A 8 32.62 -24.98 54.40
CA MET A 8 32.08 -23.70 53.92
C MET A 8 30.62 -23.47 54.37
N ARG A 9 29.81 -24.53 54.49
CA ARG A 9 28.45 -24.50 55.04
C ARG A 9 28.47 -24.14 56.52
N HIS A 10 29.25 -24.85 57.35
CA HIS A 10 29.43 -24.52 58.78
C HIS A 10 29.91 -23.08 58.98
N LYS A 11 30.90 -22.62 58.20
CA LYS A 11 31.42 -21.25 58.29
C LYS A 11 30.40 -20.18 57.86
N LYS A 12 29.38 -20.54 57.07
CA LYS A 12 28.21 -19.68 56.78
C LYS A 12 27.10 -19.76 57.85
N MET A 13 26.91 -20.92 58.49
CA MET A 13 25.88 -21.10 59.52
C MET A 13 26.28 -20.46 60.87
N ARG A 14 27.58 -20.36 61.17
CA ARG A 14 28.11 -19.85 62.46
C ARG A 14 27.59 -18.47 62.88
N ASN A 15 27.16 -17.63 61.93
CA ASN A 15 26.69 -16.27 62.18
C ASN A 15 25.20 -16.07 61.81
N GLN A 16 24.39 -17.14 61.71
CA GLN A 16 22.94 -16.97 61.56
C GLN A 16 22.28 -16.60 62.90
N PRO A 17 21.38 -15.61 62.93
CA PRO A 17 20.54 -15.37 64.10
C PRO A 17 19.56 -16.54 64.28
N SER A 18 19.24 -16.86 65.53
CA SER A 18 18.38 -18.00 65.92
C SER A 18 16.93 -17.90 65.45
N ASN A 19 16.54 -16.77 64.87
CA ASN A 19 15.21 -16.52 64.30
C ASN A 19 15.06 -16.99 62.84
N VAL A 20 15.98 -17.80 62.31
CA VAL A 20 15.96 -18.32 60.92
C VAL A 20 15.76 -19.83 60.89
N THR A 21 14.55 -20.27 60.55
CA THR A 21 14.25 -21.69 60.25
C THR A 21 14.29 -21.96 58.75
N TYR A 22 15.00 -23.03 58.37
CA TYR A 22 14.99 -23.61 57.02
C TYR A 22 14.22 -24.93 57.06
N SER A 23 13.14 -25.06 56.30
CA SER A 23 12.46 -26.34 56.12
C SER A 23 13.35 -27.27 55.28
N GLN A 24 13.72 -28.42 55.87
CA GLN A 24 14.63 -29.37 55.27
C GLN A 24 13.87 -30.30 54.31
N TRP A 25 14.11 -30.13 53.01
CA TRP A 25 13.57 -31.03 52.00
C TRP A 25 14.27 -32.38 52.11
N ARG A 26 13.50 -33.47 52.24
CA ARG A 26 14.00 -34.83 52.01
C ARG A 26 13.92 -35.09 50.51
N ASP A 27 15.05 -35.43 49.89
CA ASP A 27 15.05 -36.03 48.57
C ASP A 27 14.41 -37.42 48.66
N SER A 28 13.31 -37.62 47.93
CA SER A 28 12.54 -38.86 47.92
C SER A 28 12.51 -39.42 46.50
N THR A 29 13.62 -40.03 46.07
CA THR A 29 13.69 -40.73 44.78
C THR A 29 12.99 -42.07 44.87
N GLY A 30 11.71 -42.12 44.49
CA GLY A 30 10.91 -43.35 44.43
C GLY A 30 9.96 -43.35 43.22
N ARG A 31 10.00 -44.43 42.43
CA ARG A 31 9.00 -44.73 41.39
C ARG A 31 7.99 -45.72 41.97
N SER A 32 6.70 -45.37 41.92
CA SER A 32 5.59 -46.32 41.80
C SER A 32 4.32 -45.57 41.39
N SER A 33 3.39 -46.26 40.73
CA SER A 33 1.99 -45.87 40.65
C SER A 33 1.33 -46.14 42.02
N ASP A 34 0.29 -45.44 42.47
CA ASP A 34 -1.08 -45.47 41.92
C ASP A 34 -1.90 -44.24 42.35
N SER A 35 -3.17 -44.19 41.94
CA SER A 35 -4.20 -43.30 42.50
C SER A 35 -4.95 -44.00 43.65
N PRO A 36 -5.50 -43.25 44.61
CA PRO A 36 -6.93 -42.97 44.51
C PRO A 36 -7.32 -41.53 44.91
N GLN A 37 -8.60 -41.22 44.70
CA GLN A 37 -9.21 -39.92 45.01
C GLN A 37 -9.42 -39.74 46.52
N GLN A 38 -9.40 -38.49 46.99
CA GLN A 38 -10.30 -38.05 48.06
C GLN A 38 -10.60 -36.55 47.96
N HIS A 39 -11.80 -36.15 48.41
CA HIS A 39 -12.28 -34.77 48.37
C HIS A 39 -11.82 -33.99 49.61
N MET A 40 -11.61 -32.67 49.51
CA MET A 40 -12.51 -31.67 50.12
C MET A 40 -11.99 -30.21 50.03
N ARG A 41 -12.94 -29.30 49.82
CA ARG A 41 -13.05 -27.90 50.31
C ARG A 41 -11.82 -26.95 50.30
N GLY A 42 -11.97 -25.87 49.52
CA GLY A 42 -11.75 -24.51 50.03
C GLY A 42 -10.58 -23.72 49.42
N PRO A 43 -10.84 -22.58 48.72
CA PRO A 43 -9.80 -21.63 48.39
C PRO A 43 -9.45 -20.80 49.64
N LEU A 44 -8.30 -21.08 50.25
CA LEU A 44 -7.73 -20.25 51.32
C LEU A 44 -7.42 -18.85 50.79
N GLN A 45 -8.25 -17.88 51.17
CA GLN A 45 -7.99 -16.46 50.92
C GLN A 45 -6.79 -16.02 51.77
N HIS A 46 -5.76 -15.43 51.16
CA HIS A 46 -4.69 -14.74 51.89
C HIS A 46 -5.06 -13.26 52.12
N PRO A 47 -5.37 -12.83 53.36
CA PRO A 47 -5.62 -11.42 53.65
C PRO A 47 -4.30 -10.66 53.80
N SER A 48 -3.74 -10.18 52.69
CA SER A 48 -2.50 -9.37 52.69
C SER A 48 -2.67 -8.01 52.01
N GLY A 49 -3.72 -7.28 52.40
CA GLY A 49 -3.94 -5.88 52.01
C GLY A 49 -3.79 -4.94 53.22
N TRP A 50 -2.81 -4.05 53.20
CA TRP A 50 -2.63 -3.01 54.23
C TRP A 50 -3.73 -1.95 54.10
N LYS A 51 -4.85 -2.12 54.82
CA LYS A 51 -5.86 -1.06 54.98
C LYS A 51 -5.40 -0.07 56.06
N ARG A 52 -5.25 1.20 55.71
CA ARG A 52 -5.15 2.32 56.65
C ARG A 52 -6.46 3.09 56.63
N GLY A 53 -7.24 2.99 57.70
CA GLY A 53 -8.50 3.70 57.92
C GLY A 53 -9.19 3.14 59.16
N HIS A 54 -9.71 4.02 60.03
CA HIS A 54 -10.42 3.60 61.24
C HIS A 54 -11.72 2.87 60.88
N GLN A 55 -12.03 1.84 61.66
CA GLN A 55 -13.40 1.45 61.99
C GLN A 55 -13.40 1.24 63.51
N ASP A 56 -14.21 2.02 64.22
CA ASP A 56 -14.35 1.86 65.66
C ASP A 56 -15.28 0.67 65.93
N GLY A 57 -14.66 -0.46 66.26
CA GLY A 57 -15.30 -1.76 66.44
C GLY A 57 -14.24 -2.76 66.88
N GLY A 58 -14.21 -3.09 68.17
CA GLY A 58 -13.03 -3.65 68.82
C GLY A 58 -12.74 -5.12 68.53
N VAL A 59 -11.74 -5.39 67.68
CA VAL A 59 -10.89 -6.59 67.80
C VAL A 59 -9.43 -6.18 67.78
N ARG A 60 -8.79 -6.16 68.96
CA ARG A 60 -7.33 -5.99 69.06
C ARG A 60 -6.63 -7.28 68.63
N HIS A 61 -6.34 -7.43 67.33
CA HIS A 61 -5.26 -8.33 66.93
C HIS A 61 -3.94 -7.77 67.46
N GLU A 62 -3.31 -8.48 68.39
CA GLU A 62 -1.93 -8.19 68.78
C GLU A 62 -1.03 -8.28 67.54
N GLN A 63 -0.40 -7.17 67.16
CA GLN A 63 0.59 -7.15 66.08
C GLN A 63 1.94 -7.68 66.58
N ALA A 64 1.94 -8.92 67.06
CA ALA A 64 3.13 -9.64 67.46
C ALA A 64 4.07 -9.77 66.25
N LEU A 65 5.18 -9.03 66.30
CA LEU A 65 6.22 -9.10 65.26
C LEU A 65 6.66 -10.56 65.07
N PRO A 66 6.73 -11.08 63.82
CA PRO A 66 7.08 -12.47 63.57
C PRO A 66 8.43 -12.84 64.19
N LYS A 67 8.40 -13.65 65.25
CA LYS A 67 9.59 -14.05 66.02
C LYS A 67 10.63 -14.81 65.18
N TYR A 68 10.23 -15.35 64.02
CA TYR A 68 11.06 -16.08 63.07
C TYR A 68 10.79 -15.63 61.64
N ILE A 69 11.84 -15.52 60.82
CA ILE A 69 11.73 -15.24 59.39
C ILE A 69 11.96 -16.51 58.56
N THR A 70 11.03 -16.81 57.65
CA THR A 70 11.20 -17.91 56.69
C THR A 70 12.22 -17.48 55.62
N ALA A 71 13.50 -17.73 55.88
CA ALA A 71 14.59 -17.16 55.07
C ALA A 71 14.55 -17.57 53.59
N SER A 72 13.98 -18.74 53.25
CA SER A 72 13.77 -19.15 51.86
C SER A 72 12.76 -18.26 51.11
N LEU A 73 11.68 -17.83 51.78
CA LEU A 73 10.67 -16.94 51.22
C LEU A 73 11.19 -15.48 51.17
N PHE A 74 11.86 -15.03 52.23
CA PHE A 74 12.52 -13.71 52.25
C PHE A 74 13.59 -13.60 51.15
N ALA A 75 14.49 -14.60 51.03
CA ALA A 75 15.50 -14.62 49.98
C ALA A 75 14.88 -14.68 48.58
N ARG A 76 13.78 -15.42 48.38
CA ARG A 76 13.04 -15.45 47.10
C ARG A 76 12.45 -14.09 46.75
N ALA A 77 11.84 -13.39 47.71
CA ALA A 77 11.31 -12.03 47.53
C ALA A 77 12.44 -11.03 47.21
N ARG A 78 13.48 -10.97 48.04
CA ARG A 78 14.64 -10.09 47.81
C ARG A 78 15.37 -10.41 46.50
N ALA A 79 15.47 -11.67 46.10
CA ALA A 79 16.03 -12.04 44.79
C ALA A 79 15.15 -11.54 43.64
N ALA A 80 13.82 -11.58 43.77
CA ALA A 80 12.91 -11.02 42.77
C ALA A 80 13.04 -9.49 42.68
N GLU A 81 13.08 -8.80 43.82
CA GLU A 81 13.30 -7.35 43.93
C GLU A 81 14.64 -6.92 43.33
N VAL A 82 15.76 -7.52 43.76
CA VAL A 82 17.10 -7.21 43.24
C VAL A 82 17.19 -7.46 41.75
N ASN A 83 16.63 -8.56 41.24
CA ASN A 83 16.56 -8.81 39.81
C ASN A 83 15.62 -7.82 39.08
N ALA A 84 14.55 -7.31 39.71
CA ALA A 84 13.70 -6.27 39.14
C ALA A 84 14.44 -4.92 39.07
N MET A 85 15.09 -4.51 40.16
CA MET A 85 15.91 -3.29 40.23
C MET A 85 17.07 -3.31 39.24
N LEU A 86 17.86 -4.39 39.21
CA LEU A 86 18.95 -4.56 38.24
C LEU A 86 18.42 -4.45 36.79
N ARG A 87 17.34 -5.16 36.47
CA ARG A 87 16.71 -5.10 35.13
C ARG A 87 16.04 -3.76 34.83
N ALA A 88 15.68 -2.95 35.82
CA ALA A 88 15.17 -1.58 35.63
C ALA A 88 16.33 -0.61 35.35
N VAL A 89 17.36 -0.63 36.21
CA VAL A 89 18.57 0.20 36.08
C VAL A 89 19.26 -0.09 34.75
N SER A 90 19.65 -1.33 34.44
CA SER A 90 20.37 -1.63 33.18
C SER A 90 19.57 -1.33 31.89
N LYS A 91 18.23 -1.17 31.97
CA LYS A 91 17.41 -0.72 30.83
C LYS A 91 17.44 0.80 30.65
N THR A 92 17.58 1.58 31.71
CA THR A 92 17.67 3.05 31.66
C THR A 92 19.13 3.52 31.51
N THR A 93 20.08 2.87 32.18
CA THR A 93 21.52 3.18 32.17
C THR A 93 22.30 2.52 31.04
N GLY A 94 21.62 2.06 29.97
CA GLY A 94 22.24 1.43 28.78
C GLY A 94 23.26 2.29 28.01
N SER A 95 23.53 3.50 28.48
CA SER A 95 24.90 3.99 28.71
C SER A 95 24.82 5.20 29.65
N SER A 96 25.90 5.53 30.36
CA SER A 96 26.07 6.80 31.10
C SER A 96 26.18 8.05 30.19
N HIS A 97 25.75 7.90 28.94
CA HIS A 97 26.00 8.80 27.82
C HIS A 97 24.67 9.45 27.40
N VAL A 98 24.61 10.79 27.43
CA VAL A 98 23.38 11.59 27.23
C VAL A 98 22.62 11.20 25.96
N PHE A 99 23.34 10.88 24.89
CA PHE A 99 22.79 10.51 23.60
C PHE A 99 22.18 9.08 23.58
N GLY A 100 22.51 8.25 24.57
CA GLY A 100 21.96 6.92 24.82
C GLY A 100 20.60 6.94 25.53
N ALA A 101 20.36 7.88 26.44
CA ALA A 101 19.13 7.97 27.23
C ALA A 101 17.85 8.15 26.37
N LEU A 102 17.96 8.77 25.18
CA LEU A 102 16.81 9.00 24.31
C LEU A 102 16.27 7.72 23.64
N PRO A 103 14.94 7.52 23.56
CA PRO A 103 14.32 6.43 22.82
C PRO A 103 14.81 6.36 21.37
N LYS A 104 15.02 5.14 20.85
CA LYS A 104 15.64 4.91 19.51
C LYS A 104 14.97 5.67 18.36
N HIS A 105 13.67 5.97 18.43
CA HIS A 105 12.93 6.74 17.43
C HIS A 105 13.10 8.27 17.54
N MET A 106 13.52 8.78 18.71
CA MET A 106 13.81 10.20 18.95
C MET A 106 15.25 10.57 18.60
N ARG A 107 16.21 9.64 18.70
CA ARG A 107 17.64 9.87 18.40
C ARG A 107 17.86 10.44 16.99
N ARG A 108 18.91 11.25 16.81
CA ARG A 108 19.26 11.92 15.53
C ARG A 108 20.77 11.90 15.33
N ARG A 109 21.29 11.36 14.22
CA ARG A 109 22.75 11.21 13.98
C ARG A 109 23.57 12.51 14.18
N ALA A 110 22.99 13.67 13.90
CA ALA A 110 23.64 14.98 14.08
C ALA A 110 23.60 15.55 15.52
N MET A 111 23.20 14.76 16.53
CA MET A 111 23.10 15.21 17.93
C MET A 111 24.44 15.55 18.57
N SER A 112 25.54 14.92 18.13
CA SER A 112 26.92 15.23 18.54
C SER A 112 27.39 16.59 17.99
N HIS A 113 27.17 16.84 16.69
CA HIS A 113 27.59 18.08 16.03
C HIS A 113 26.66 19.29 16.27
N ASN A 114 25.46 19.07 16.81
CA ASN A 114 24.49 20.13 17.03
C ASN A 114 23.55 19.78 18.21
N THR A 115 23.88 20.31 19.38
CA THR A 115 23.13 20.13 20.63
C THR A 115 21.69 20.63 20.56
N LYS A 116 21.36 21.61 19.69
CA LYS A 116 19.97 22.07 19.46
C LYS A 116 19.06 20.96 18.88
N ARG A 117 19.60 19.80 18.48
CA ARG A 117 18.84 18.58 18.12
C ARG A 117 18.41 17.71 19.31
N LEU A 118 18.85 18.04 20.54
CA LEU A 118 18.36 17.45 21.78
C LEU A 118 17.19 18.26 22.37
N PRO A 119 16.29 17.63 23.16
CA PRO A 119 15.40 18.35 24.08
C PRO A 119 16.20 19.22 25.05
N CYS A 120 15.65 20.37 25.46
CA CYS A 120 16.40 21.39 26.24
C CYS A 120 17.08 20.80 27.48
N ARG A 121 16.36 20.01 28.29
CA ARG A 121 16.84 19.33 29.51
C ARG A 121 18.07 18.41 29.32
N LEU A 122 18.46 18.08 28.09
CA LEU A 122 19.62 17.25 27.79
C LEU A 122 20.77 18.04 27.12
N ARG A 123 20.60 19.35 26.86
CA ARG A 123 21.60 20.17 26.16
C ARG A 123 22.80 20.47 27.05
N GLU A 124 22.58 20.93 28.27
CA GLU A 124 23.65 21.26 29.23
C GLU A 124 24.57 20.06 29.53
N MET A 125 24.00 18.85 29.65
CA MET A 125 24.77 17.63 29.86
C MET A 125 25.59 17.26 28.60
N ALA A 126 25.03 17.47 27.40
CA ALA A 126 25.73 17.24 26.14
C ALA A 126 26.80 18.31 25.84
N GLN A 127 26.61 19.54 26.30
CA GLN A 127 27.61 20.62 26.25
C GLN A 127 28.80 20.28 27.15
N ARG A 128 28.56 19.94 28.43
CA ARG A 128 29.60 19.45 29.35
C ARG A 128 30.34 18.20 28.85
N MET A 129 29.68 17.31 28.11
CA MET A 129 30.36 16.18 27.44
C MET A 129 31.19 16.62 26.23
N LEU A 130 30.74 17.61 25.45
CA LEU A 130 31.48 18.16 24.32
C LEU A 130 32.73 18.94 24.78
N GLU A 131 32.60 19.76 25.81
CA GLU A 131 33.69 20.50 26.46
C GLU A 131 34.78 19.53 26.95
N LYS A 132 34.41 18.49 27.72
CA LYS A 132 35.35 17.43 28.14
C LYS A 132 36.00 16.70 26.96
N SER A 133 35.26 16.46 25.88
CA SER A 133 35.80 15.86 24.65
C SER A 133 36.73 16.79 23.86
N GLN A 134 36.62 18.11 24.03
CA GLN A 134 37.54 19.09 23.44
C GLN A 134 38.81 19.23 24.29
N GLN A 135 38.66 19.26 25.62
CA GLN A 135 39.78 19.28 26.58
C GLN A 135 40.68 18.04 26.43
N ALA A 136 40.09 16.85 26.37
CA ALA A 136 40.80 15.60 26.07
C ALA A 136 41.34 15.51 24.62
N GLY A 137 40.98 16.46 23.76
CA GLY A 137 41.30 16.50 22.33
C GLY A 137 42.50 17.38 21.95
N LYS A 138 43.23 17.97 22.91
CA LYS A 138 44.40 18.85 22.67
C LYS A 138 45.65 18.11 22.14
N LYS A 139 45.53 17.44 21.00
CA LYS A 139 46.64 17.23 20.05
C LYS A 139 46.27 17.92 18.73
N GLU A 140 47.18 18.71 18.19
CA GLU A 140 46.88 19.76 17.21
C GLU A 140 46.31 19.23 15.90
N LYS A 141 44.99 19.32 15.74
CA LYS A 141 44.35 19.13 14.43
C LYS A 141 44.35 20.44 13.66
N LYS A 142 45.49 20.67 12.97
CA LYS A 142 45.73 21.72 11.97
C LYS A 142 44.44 22.06 11.21
N GLU A 143 43.97 23.30 11.32
CA GLU A 143 42.58 23.62 10.96
C GLU A 143 42.38 23.63 9.44
N GLN A 144 41.95 22.49 8.88
CA GLN A 144 41.62 22.36 7.47
C GLN A 144 40.50 23.33 7.08
N SER A 145 40.78 24.21 6.12
CA SER A 145 39.83 25.21 5.65
C SER A 145 38.57 24.52 5.10
N LYS A 146 37.43 24.80 5.73
CA LYS A 146 36.19 24.04 5.54
C LYS A 146 35.55 24.37 4.19
N THR A 147 35.95 23.65 3.14
CA THR A 147 35.46 23.77 1.76
C THR A 147 33.94 23.97 1.74
N LYS A 148 33.47 25.02 1.05
CA LYS A 148 32.04 25.42 1.01
C LYS A 148 31.15 24.19 0.81
N SER A 149 30.39 23.87 1.85
CA SER A 149 29.74 22.56 1.99
C SER A 149 28.88 22.20 0.78
N ARG A 150 28.69 20.90 0.51
CA ARG A 150 27.83 20.42 -0.59
C ARG A 150 26.38 20.94 -0.50
N ARG A 151 25.95 21.41 0.68
CA ARG A 151 24.67 22.10 0.91
C ARG A 151 24.72 23.59 0.52
N ALA A 152 25.83 24.29 0.78
CA ALA A 152 26.01 25.68 0.36
C ALA A 152 26.14 25.79 -1.17
N ARG A 153 26.92 24.91 -1.80
CA ARG A 153 27.07 24.79 -3.27
C ARG A 153 25.81 24.32 -4.02
N ARG A 154 24.67 24.14 -3.34
CA ARG A 154 23.39 23.65 -3.91
C ARG A 154 22.19 24.50 -3.48
N ARG A 155 22.40 25.74 -3.05
CA ARG A 155 21.33 26.73 -2.89
C ARG A 155 21.23 27.58 -4.16
N HIS A 156 20.14 27.44 -4.88
CA HIS A 156 19.71 28.41 -5.90
C HIS A 156 18.96 29.56 -5.20
N GLY A 157 18.77 30.70 -5.88
CA GLY A 157 18.10 31.88 -5.33
C GLY A 157 16.68 31.58 -4.83
N SER A 158 15.78 31.21 -5.75
CA SER A 158 14.45 30.71 -5.40
C SER A 158 14.40 29.18 -5.42
N LEU A 159 14.08 28.58 -4.27
CA LEU A 159 13.81 27.15 -4.17
C LEU A 159 12.43 26.77 -4.77
N LEU A 160 11.50 27.71 -4.79
CA LEU A 160 10.11 27.49 -5.23
C LEU A 160 10.02 27.39 -6.77
N LEU A 161 10.75 28.25 -7.49
CA LEU A 161 10.89 28.12 -8.96
C LEU A 161 11.48 26.75 -9.35
N GLU A 162 12.48 26.26 -8.62
CA GLU A 162 13.07 24.93 -8.86
C GLU A 162 12.13 23.78 -8.49
N PHE A 163 11.16 23.98 -7.58
CA PHE A 163 10.09 23.01 -7.34
C PHE A 163 9.05 23.04 -8.48
N ASN A 164 8.54 24.22 -8.85
CA ASN A 164 7.61 24.39 -9.98
C ASN A 164 8.19 23.80 -11.28
N ARG A 165 9.48 24.02 -11.57
CA ARG A 165 10.19 23.43 -12.72
C ARG A 165 10.27 21.90 -12.67
N ARG A 166 10.39 21.29 -11.49
CA ARG A 166 10.44 19.83 -11.31
C ARG A 166 9.05 19.18 -11.40
N GLN A 167 8.02 19.88 -10.94
CA GLN A 167 6.62 19.44 -10.98
C GLN A 167 6.14 19.22 -12.42
N ARG A 168 6.64 19.98 -13.40
CA ARG A 168 6.42 19.76 -14.84
C ARG A 168 6.74 18.34 -15.34
N LYS A 169 7.59 17.57 -14.65
CA LYS A 169 7.95 16.19 -15.05
C LYS A 169 7.20 15.08 -14.29
N ASN A 170 6.64 15.36 -13.11
CA ASN A 170 5.90 14.39 -12.28
C ASN A 170 4.94 15.17 -11.36
N LYS A 171 3.67 14.77 -11.26
CA LYS A 171 2.73 15.40 -10.33
C LYS A 171 3.20 15.21 -8.88
N TRP A 172 3.30 16.31 -8.13
CA TRP A 172 3.68 16.34 -6.71
C TRP A 172 2.44 16.65 -5.87
N LEU A 173 2.14 15.80 -4.88
CA LEU A 173 1.11 16.10 -3.88
C LEU A 173 1.54 17.29 -3.00
N GLU A 174 0.60 18.00 -2.38
CA GLU A 174 0.94 19.10 -1.44
C GLU A 174 1.96 18.65 -0.38
N THR A 175 1.79 17.42 0.12
CA THR A 175 2.64 16.79 1.15
C THR A 175 3.98 16.25 0.62
N HIS A 176 4.26 16.33 -0.69
CA HIS A 176 5.39 15.63 -1.33
C HIS A 176 6.72 15.95 -0.64
N ILE A 177 6.94 17.21 -0.27
CA ILE A 177 8.14 17.67 0.45
C ILE A 177 8.24 17.09 1.87
N TRP A 178 7.12 16.80 2.54
CA TRP A 178 7.10 16.12 3.84
C TRP A 178 7.45 14.63 3.71
N HIS A 179 6.89 13.97 2.69
CA HIS A 179 7.13 12.57 2.37
C HIS A 179 8.57 12.34 1.89
N ALA A 180 9.08 13.11 0.93
CA ALA A 180 10.45 12.99 0.40
C ALA A 180 11.55 13.19 1.45
N LYS A 181 11.26 13.88 2.56
CA LYS A 181 12.17 14.03 3.72
C LYS A 181 12.20 12.80 4.66
N ARG A 182 11.30 11.82 4.48
CA ARG A 182 11.04 10.73 5.45
C ARG A 182 10.83 9.33 4.84
N PHE A 183 10.45 9.25 3.57
CA PHE A 183 10.10 8.03 2.84
C PHE A 183 11.04 7.85 1.64
N HIS A 184 11.13 6.61 1.17
CA HIS A 184 11.61 6.34 -0.17
C HIS A 184 10.50 6.71 -1.15
N MET A 185 10.80 7.59 -2.11
CA MET A 185 9.83 8.07 -3.10
C MET A 185 9.89 7.22 -4.36
N LEU A 186 8.73 7.01 -4.97
CA LEU A 186 8.52 6.12 -6.11
C LEU A 186 7.60 6.81 -7.12
N LYS A 187 7.94 6.73 -8.41
CA LYS A 187 7.14 7.27 -9.51
C LYS A 187 6.13 6.22 -9.96
N LYS A 188 4.83 6.50 -9.88
CA LYS A 188 3.75 5.65 -10.42
C LYS A 188 2.57 6.50 -10.86
N TRP A 189 1.93 6.12 -11.98
CA TRP A 189 0.73 6.76 -12.53
C TRP A 189 0.87 8.28 -12.77
N GLY A 190 2.07 8.75 -13.11
CA GLY A 190 2.39 10.18 -13.27
C GLY A 190 2.70 10.95 -11.98
N TYR A 191 2.50 10.34 -10.81
CA TYR A 191 2.75 10.93 -9.48
C TYR A 191 4.07 10.46 -8.87
N CYS A 192 4.65 11.27 -7.97
CA CYS A 192 5.80 10.90 -7.16
C CYS A 192 5.40 10.70 -5.68
N LEU A 193 5.12 9.45 -5.31
CA LEU A 193 4.48 9.03 -4.05
C LEU A 193 5.47 8.41 -3.05
N GLY A 194 5.12 8.40 -1.76
CA GLY A 194 5.92 7.75 -0.73
C GLY A 194 5.63 6.24 -0.65
N GLU A 195 6.60 5.40 -1.03
CA GLU A 195 6.46 3.93 -1.00
C GLU A 195 6.49 3.42 0.46
N ARG A 196 7.62 3.62 1.13
CA ARG A 196 7.93 3.06 2.46
C ARG A 196 8.78 4.03 3.27
N PRO A 197 8.57 4.15 4.59
CA PRO A 197 9.36 5.06 5.43
C PRO A 197 10.82 4.59 5.53
N THR A 198 11.73 5.54 5.75
CA THR A 198 13.17 5.28 5.93
C THR A 198 13.50 4.55 7.22
N TYR A 199 12.60 4.57 8.22
CA TYR A 199 12.73 3.75 9.44
C TYR A 199 11.99 2.42 9.30
N LYS A 200 12.56 1.34 9.84
CA LYS A 200 11.96 -0.01 9.84
C LYS A 200 10.68 -0.02 10.68
N CYS A 201 9.52 0.19 10.02
CA CYS A 201 8.25 0.46 10.68
C CYS A 201 7.30 -0.75 10.83
N TYR A 202 7.43 -1.79 10.02
CA TYR A 202 6.36 -2.75 9.69
C TYR A 202 5.46 -3.18 10.88
N ARG A 203 6.03 -3.91 11.86
CA ARG A 203 5.31 -4.36 13.06
C ARG A 203 4.78 -3.21 13.96
N ALA A 204 5.39 -2.03 13.90
CA ALA A 204 4.94 -0.86 14.65
C ALA A 204 3.80 -0.12 13.95
N SER A 205 3.76 -0.10 12.61
CA SER A 205 2.61 0.40 11.85
C SER A 205 1.42 -0.55 11.95
N TYR A 206 1.64 -1.87 11.94
CA TYR A 206 0.58 -2.85 12.23
C TYR A 206 -0.02 -2.65 13.63
N ARG A 207 0.81 -2.52 14.68
CA ARG A 207 0.30 -2.18 16.03
C ARG A 207 -0.43 -0.83 16.08
N ALA A 208 0.03 0.18 15.35
CA ALA A 208 -0.66 1.46 15.27
C ALA A 208 -2.03 1.35 14.56
N MET A 209 -2.14 0.47 13.55
CA MET A 209 -3.40 0.15 12.89
C MET A 209 -4.37 -0.62 13.81
N ASN A 210 -3.85 -1.50 14.68
CA ASN A 210 -4.69 -2.36 15.54
C ASN A 210 -5.11 -1.72 16.87
N SER A 211 -4.26 -0.90 17.49
CA SER A 211 -4.48 -0.38 18.86
C SER A 211 -4.06 1.10 19.01
N GLY A 212 -4.16 1.88 17.95
CA GLY A 212 -3.72 3.28 17.92
C GLY A 212 -4.31 4.01 16.71
N CYS A 213 -3.50 4.85 16.08
CA CYS A 213 -3.83 5.54 14.84
C CYS A 213 -2.67 5.50 13.83
N LEU A 214 -3.01 5.36 12.56
CA LEU A 214 -2.12 5.40 11.40
C LEU A 214 -2.75 6.30 10.32
N LEU A 215 -2.01 7.32 9.88
CA LEU A 215 -2.42 8.23 8.80
C LEU A 215 -1.89 7.72 7.44
N GLN A 216 -2.68 7.87 6.38
CA GLN A 216 -2.29 7.66 4.98
C GLN A 216 -2.72 8.87 4.15
N ASP A 217 -1.89 9.27 3.20
CA ASP A 217 -2.20 10.27 2.18
C ASP A 217 -2.70 9.56 0.92
N LEU A 218 -3.91 9.91 0.48
CA LEU A 218 -4.60 9.36 -0.67
C LEU A 218 -4.99 10.46 -1.68
N SER A 219 -4.37 11.64 -1.59
CA SER A 219 -4.66 12.82 -2.42
C SER A 219 -4.23 12.67 -3.90
N TYR A 220 -3.80 11.46 -4.28
CA TYR A 220 -3.62 11.06 -5.67
C TYR A 220 -4.90 10.47 -6.29
N TYR A 221 -5.93 10.14 -5.51
CA TYR A 221 -7.24 9.81 -6.08
C TYR A 221 -7.82 11.04 -6.80
N CYS A 222 -8.31 10.85 -8.01
CA CYS A 222 -9.00 11.87 -8.79
C CYS A 222 -10.45 11.92 -8.34
N CYS A 223 -11.00 13.11 -8.13
CA CYS A 223 -12.45 13.30 -8.01
C CYS A 223 -12.98 13.71 -9.39
N MET A 224 -14.05 13.04 -9.83
CA MET A 224 -14.86 13.44 -10.98
C MET A 224 -16.23 13.82 -10.44
N GLU A 225 -16.66 15.04 -10.71
CA GLU A 225 -17.93 15.62 -10.32
C GLU A 225 -18.90 15.48 -11.50
N LEU A 226 -20.07 14.89 -11.25
CA LEU A 226 -21.18 14.87 -12.19
C LEU A 226 -22.28 15.78 -11.62
N HIS A 227 -22.79 16.67 -12.46
CA HIS A 227 -23.91 17.57 -12.15
C HIS A 227 -24.98 17.44 -13.22
N GLY A 228 -26.26 17.47 -12.85
CA GLY A 228 -27.39 17.29 -13.77
C GLY A 228 -28.64 16.74 -13.06
N PRO A 229 -29.77 16.58 -13.76
CA PRO A 229 -31.00 16.01 -13.18
C PRO A 229 -30.78 14.59 -12.62
N GLU A 230 -31.33 14.30 -11.44
CA GLU A 230 -31.08 13.01 -10.75
C GLU A 230 -31.48 11.79 -11.60
N GLU A 231 -32.64 11.82 -12.27
CA GLU A 231 -33.10 10.71 -13.10
C GLU A 231 -32.16 10.43 -14.27
N GLN A 232 -31.68 11.47 -14.95
CA GLN A 232 -30.74 11.32 -16.08
C GLN A 232 -29.39 10.80 -15.61
N LEU A 233 -28.89 11.29 -14.47
CA LEU A 233 -27.68 10.74 -13.84
C LEU A 233 -27.83 9.26 -13.47
N LEU A 234 -28.98 8.86 -12.90
CA LEU A 234 -29.24 7.47 -12.54
C LEU A 234 -29.41 6.57 -13.77
N ASN A 235 -30.11 7.03 -14.80
CA ASN A 235 -30.28 6.33 -16.07
C ASN A 235 -28.92 6.09 -16.75
N ALA A 236 -28.10 7.13 -16.91
CA ALA A 236 -26.75 7.05 -17.45
C ALA A 236 -25.87 6.07 -16.64
N LEU A 237 -25.82 6.22 -15.32
CA LEU A 237 -24.96 5.41 -14.45
C LEU A 237 -25.47 3.98 -14.24
N SER A 238 -26.74 3.68 -14.55
CA SER A 238 -27.26 2.32 -14.53
C SER A 238 -26.53 1.43 -15.53
N ARG A 239 -26.29 1.92 -16.75
CA ARG A 239 -25.62 1.22 -17.86
C ARG A 239 -24.20 0.74 -17.53
N LEU A 240 -23.53 1.42 -16.59
CA LEU A 240 -22.16 1.10 -16.14
C LEU A 240 -22.12 0.11 -14.95
N THR A 241 -23.27 -0.30 -14.40
CA THR A 241 -23.34 -1.05 -13.14
C THR A 241 -24.40 -2.16 -13.16
N ASN A 242 -24.22 -3.21 -12.34
CA ASN A 242 -25.21 -4.28 -12.22
C ASN A 242 -25.47 -4.61 -10.74
N LYS A 243 -26.75 -4.78 -10.40
CA LYS A 243 -27.27 -5.10 -9.05
C LYS A 243 -26.64 -6.37 -8.46
N ASP A 244 -26.27 -7.35 -9.29
CA ASP A 244 -25.67 -8.61 -8.84
C ASP A 244 -24.20 -8.50 -8.39
N ALA A 245 -23.46 -7.50 -8.88
CA ALA A 245 -22.12 -7.20 -8.40
C ALA A 245 -22.11 -6.50 -7.02
N GLY A 246 -23.23 -5.88 -6.63
CA GLY A 246 -23.39 -5.18 -5.36
C GLY A 246 -24.26 -3.92 -5.46
N PRO A 247 -24.20 -3.03 -4.45
CA PRO A 247 -24.96 -1.79 -4.45
C PRO A 247 -24.47 -0.88 -5.59
N THR A 248 -25.42 -0.44 -6.43
CA THR A 248 -25.22 0.51 -7.51
C THR A 248 -25.36 1.96 -7.01
N PHE A 249 -25.21 2.94 -7.91
CA PHE A 249 -25.41 4.36 -7.60
C PHE A 249 -26.81 4.67 -7.04
N ALA A 250 -27.83 3.94 -7.50
CA ALA A 250 -29.23 4.04 -7.11
C ALA A 250 -29.58 3.41 -5.74
N ALA A 251 -28.61 2.92 -4.97
CA ALA A 251 -28.88 2.34 -3.66
C ALA A 251 -29.36 3.41 -2.66
N ALA A 252 -30.61 3.31 -2.18
CA ALA A 252 -31.29 4.35 -1.40
C ALA A 252 -30.47 4.95 -0.23
N SER A 253 -29.70 4.13 0.49
CA SER A 253 -28.85 4.58 1.62
C SER A 253 -27.58 5.33 1.21
N CYS A 254 -27.23 5.32 -0.08
CA CYS A 254 -26.19 6.14 -0.70
C CYS A 254 -26.83 7.35 -1.40
N VAL A 255 -27.97 7.15 -2.07
CA VAL A 255 -28.80 8.22 -2.68
C VAL A 255 -29.29 9.23 -1.63
N SER A 256 -29.47 8.84 -0.37
CA SER A 256 -29.76 9.80 0.72
C SER A 256 -28.58 10.73 1.09
N GLY A 257 -27.38 10.54 0.52
CA GLY A 257 -26.16 11.26 0.88
C GLY A 257 -25.51 10.82 2.20
N GLN A 258 -26.17 9.96 2.97
CA GLN A 258 -25.72 9.54 4.32
C GLN A 258 -24.43 8.69 4.31
N LYS A 259 -24.15 7.97 3.21
CA LYS A 259 -23.08 6.96 3.15
C LYS A 259 -22.30 7.00 1.83
N GLU A 260 -20.96 6.97 1.91
CA GLU A 260 -20.06 6.82 0.76
C GLU A 260 -20.14 5.40 0.20
N GLY A 261 -20.64 5.27 -1.03
CA GLY A 261 -20.77 4.01 -1.74
C GLY A 261 -19.45 3.49 -2.31
N ARG A 262 -19.42 2.20 -2.67
CA ARG A 262 -18.37 1.58 -3.50
C ARG A 262 -19.03 0.62 -4.49
N VAL A 263 -18.80 0.88 -5.77
CA VAL A 263 -19.35 0.08 -6.89
C VAL A 263 -18.21 -0.37 -7.81
N MET A 264 -18.44 -1.45 -8.57
CA MET A 264 -17.57 -1.89 -9.65
C MET A 264 -18.15 -1.40 -10.98
N LEU A 265 -17.38 -0.65 -11.76
CA LEU A 265 -17.78 -0.17 -13.07
C LEU A 265 -17.35 -1.15 -14.17
N TYR A 266 -18.23 -1.29 -15.15
CA TYR A 266 -18.02 -1.98 -16.43
C TYR A 266 -18.19 -0.94 -17.54
N LYS A 267 -17.89 -1.32 -18.78
CA LYS A 267 -18.37 -0.55 -19.94
C LYS A 267 -19.89 -0.61 -20.06
N ALA A 268 -20.45 0.38 -20.75
CA ALA A 268 -21.88 0.51 -20.98
C ALA A 268 -22.49 -0.80 -21.52
N ASP A 269 -23.45 -1.34 -20.78
CA ASP A 269 -24.29 -2.49 -21.12
C ASP A 269 -23.53 -3.80 -21.38
N GLN A 270 -22.24 -3.87 -21.05
CA GLN A 270 -21.34 -5.00 -21.35
C GLN A 270 -21.13 -5.98 -20.20
N TYR A 271 -21.85 -5.84 -19.08
CA TYR A 271 -21.75 -6.76 -17.94
C TYR A 271 -22.05 -8.22 -18.37
N PRO A 272 -21.24 -9.23 -17.96
CA PRO A 272 -20.13 -9.19 -17.01
C PRO A 272 -18.74 -8.91 -17.63
N HIS A 273 -18.65 -8.67 -18.93
CA HIS A 273 -17.41 -8.42 -19.66
C HIS A 273 -16.90 -6.97 -19.50
N GLN A 274 -15.69 -6.71 -20.02
CA GLN A 274 -14.99 -5.41 -20.02
C GLN A 274 -15.12 -4.58 -18.70
N PRO A 275 -14.68 -5.12 -17.55
CA PRO A 275 -14.70 -4.40 -16.28
C PRO A 275 -13.64 -3.28 -16.24
N LEU A 276 -14.07 -2.04 -15.97
CA LEU A 276 -13.18 -0.88 -15.89
C LEU A 276 -12.43 -0.85 -14.55
N GLY A 277 -13.17 -0.84 -13.43
CA GLY A 277 -12.56 -0.83 -12.09
C GLY A 277 -13.50 -0.42 -10.96
N PRO A 278 -13.06 -0.56 -9.69
CA PRO A 278 -13.82 -0.17 -8.52
C PRO A 278 -13.67 1.32 -8.22
N VAL A 279 -14.78 2.04 -8.15
CA VAL A 279 -14.83 3.45 -7.70
C VAL A 279 -15.47 3.56 -6.32
N ARG A 280 -15.26 4.70 -5.64
CA ARG A 280 -16.07 5.11 -4.48
C ARG A 280 -16.89 6.32 -4.90
N PHE A 281 -18.10 6.48 -4.38
CA PHE A 281 -18.96 7.59 -4.78
C PHE A 281 -19.70 8.21 -3.59
N LEU A 282 -20.05 9.49 -3.71
CA LEU A 282 -20.81 10.24 -2.72
C LEU A 282 -21.78 11.19 -3.43
N TRP A 283 -23.06 11.06 -3.14
CA TRP A 283 -24.09 12.03 -3.54
C TRP A 283 -24.11 13.22 -2.58
N ARG A 284 -24.28 14.45 -3.09
CA ARG A 284 -24.70 15.59 -2.25
C ARG A 284 -26.09 15.27 -1.68
N PRO A 285 -26.36 15.48 -0.37
CA PRO A 285 -27.70 15.35 0.20
C PRO A 285 -28.74 16.14 -0.61
N CYS A 286 -29.96 15.60 -0.71
CA CYS A 286 -31.03 16.25 -1.46
C CYS A 286 -31.51 17.52 -0.74
N SER A 287 -31.54 18.64 -1.47
CA SER A 287 -32.25 19.86 -1.12
C SER A 287 -33.56 19.91 -1.90
N THR A 288 -34.67 20.29 -1.24
CA THR A 288 -36.02 20.33 -1.82
C THR A 288 -36.22 21.38 -2.93
N THR A 289 -35.19 22.17 -3.23
CA THR A 289 -35.27 23.38 -4.05
C THR A 289 -34.80 23.23 -5.50
N SER A 290 -34.22 22.10 -5.91
CA SER A 290 -33.75 21.91 -7.29
C SER A 290 -33.70 20.43 -7.75
N PRO A 291 -33.96 20.14 -9.04
CA PRO A 291 -33.81 18.79 -9.60
C PRO A 291 -32.35 18.44 -9.95
N HIS A 292 -31.48 19.45 -10.13
CA HIS A 292 -30.07 19.25 -10.44
C HIS A 292 -29.30 18.80 -9.20
N ARG A 293 -28.70 17.62 -9.29
CA ARG A 293 -27.93 17.00 -8.21
C ARG A 293 -26.44 17.04 -8.48
N GLN A 294 -25.63 16.78 -7.45
CA GLN A 294 -24.17 16.63 -7.55
C GLN A 294 -23.74 15.26 -7.01
N LEU A 295 -22.81 14.63 -7.74
CA LEU A 295 -22.23 13.33 -7.42
C LEU A 295 -20.71 13.37 -7.59
N TRP A 296 -19.97 13.05 -6.54
CA TRP A 296 -18.51 12.89 -6.59
C TRP A 296 -18.12 11.42 -6.73
N ILE A 297 -17.41 11.09 -7.81
CA ILE A 297 -16.83 9.77 -8.06
C ILE A 297 -15.32 9.84 -7.82
N TRP A 298 -14.84 9.06 -6.85
CA TRP A 298 -13.42 8.94 -6.50
C TRP A 298 -12.76 7.80 -7.28
N VAL A 299 -11.91 8.19 -8.21
CA VAL A 299 -11.28 7.35 -9.23
C VAL A 299 -9.78 7.24 -8.97
N HIS A 300 -9.20 6.07 -9.21
CA HIS A 300 -7.76 5.87 -9.14
C HIS A 300 -7.08 6.41 -10.42
N PRO A 301 -5.89 7.06 -10.39
CA PRO A 301 -5.26 7.64 -11.58
C PRO A 301 -5.13 6.73 -12.80
N SER A 302 -4.83 5.44 -12.58
CA SER A 302 -4.72 4.45 -13.67
C SER A 302 -6.07 4.03 -14.28
N LEU A 303 -7.18 4.31 -13.61
CA LEU A 303 -8.55 4.05 -14.07
C LEU A 303 -9.14 5.27 -14.78
N LYS A 304 -8.73 6.49 -14.38
CA LYS A 304 -9.25 7.74 -14.97
C LYS A 304 -9.08 7.78 -16.49
N GLN A 305 -7.94 7.27 -17.01
CA GLN A 305 -7.65 7.25 -18.44
C GLN A 305 -8.68 6.44 -19.25
N ASP A 306 -9.25 5.40 -18.65
CA ASP A 306 -10.22 4.52 -19.30
C ASP A 306 -11.67 4.95 -18.99
N LEU A 307 -11.90 5.55 -17.81
CA LEU A 307 -13.24 5.91 -17.33
C LEU A 307 -13.74 7.26 -17.85
N LEU A 308 -12.86 8.24 -18.11
CA LEU A 308 -13.30 9.56 -18.61
C LEU A 308 -13.98 9.45 -19.99
N PRO A 309 -13.41 8.77 -21.01
CA PRO A 309 -14.09 8.60 -22.30
C PRO A 309 -15.41 7.82 -22.19
N GLU A 310 -15.49 6.82 -21.31
CA GLU A 310 -16.71 6.06 -21.09
C GLU A 310 -17.84 6.93 -20.49
N LEU A 311 -17.52 7.78 -19.51
CA LEU A 311 -18.50 8.71 -18.93
C LEU A 311 -18.94 9.77 -19.94
N GLN A 312 -18.03 10.27 -20.79
CA GLN A 312 -18.38 11.19 -21.88
C GLN A 312 -19.34 10.52 -22.88
N ALA A 313 -19.08 9.28 -23.29
CA ALA A 313 -19.93 8.52 -24.20
C ALA A 313 -21.30 8.17 -23.60
N VAL A 314 -21.36 7.82 -22.32
CA VAL A 314 -22.62 7.43 -21.65
C VAL A 314 -23.51 8.62 -21.30
N CYS A 315 -22.93 9.76 -20.89
CA CYS A 315 -23.67 10.98 -20.58
C CYS A 315 -23.89 11.90 -21.80
N GLN A 316 -23.30 11.58 -22.95
CA GLN A 316 -23.24 12.40 -24.18
C GLN A 316 -22.54 13.76 -23.99
N CYS A 317 -21.52 13.82 -23.11
CA CYS A 317 -20.83 15.05 -22.73
C CYS A 317 -19.50 15.24 -23.49
N PHE A 318 -19.54 15.89 -24.66
CA PHE A 318 -18.36 16.09 -25.51
C PHE A 318 -17.92 17.56 -25.63
N GLU A 319 -18.85 18.50 -25.50
CA GLU A 319 -18.57 19.94 -25.58
C GLU A 319 -17.70 20.39 -24.40
N ALA A 320 -16.63 21.13 -24.69
CA ALA A 320 -15.73 21.65 -23.65
C ALA A 320 -16.29 22.96 -23.07
N VAL A 321 -16.79 22.91 -21.83
CA VAL A 321 -17.20 24.11 -21.09
C VAL A 321 -15.95 24.89 -20.72
N GLY A 322 -15.74 26.01 -21.41
CA GLY A 322 -14.70 26.98 -21.07
C GLY A 322 -14.92 27.58 -19.67
N PRO A 323 -13.86 28.07 -19.00
CA PRO A 323 -14.00 28.69 -17.69
C PRO A 323 -14.82 29.98 -17.82
N ALA A 324 -16.08 29.95 -17.36
CA ALA A 324 -16.93 31.14 -17.28
C ALA A 324 -16.22 32.23 -16.46
N GLY A 325 -16.13 33.44 -17.03
CA GLY A 325 -15.53 34.61 -16.36
C GLY A 325 -14.26 35.19 -16.97
N VAL A 326 -14.12 35.24 -18.30
CA VAL A 326 -13.48 36.39 -18.99
C VAL A 326 -14.27 36.71 -20.25
N GLU A 327 -15.23 37.61 -20.16
CA GLU A 327 -15.70 38.34 -21.34
C GLU A 327 -14.64 39.38 -21.68
N VAL A 328 -13.91 39.15 -22.78
CA VAL A 328 -13.06 40.20 -23.37
C VAL A 328 -13.99 41.13 -24.13
N VAL A 329 -14.42 42.21 -23.47
CA VAL A 329 -15.07 43.32 -24.15
C VAL A 329 -14.11 43.83 -25.24
N PRO A 330 -14.52 43.86 -26.52
CA PRO A 330 -13.66 44.34 -27.59
C PRO A 330 -13.62 45.87 -27.56
N SER A 331 -12.71 46.42 -26.75
CA SER A 331 -12.33 47.83 -26.87
C SER A 331 -11.56 48.02 -28.18
N GLU A 332 -12.27 48.48 -29.21
CA GLU A 332 -11.67 48.84 -30.50
C GLU A 332 -10.66 49.99 -30.37
N ASN A 333 -9.79 50.10 -31.38
CA ASN A 333 -8.85 51.19 -31.61
C ASN A 333 -7.66 51.31 -30.64
N LEU A 334 -6.49 50.83 -31.08
CA LEU A 334 -5.39 51.73 -31.47
C LEU A 334 -4.32 51.00 -32.32
N VAL A 335 -4.36 51.29 -33.62
CA VAL A 335 -3.29 51.33 -34.66
C VAL A 335 -2.14 50.31 -34.67
N GLU A 336 -1.92 49.80 -35.88
CA GLU A 336 -0.86 48.91 -36.36
C GLU A 336 0.59 49.22 -35.94
N ALA A 337 1.38 48.15 -35.74
CA ALA A 337 2.79 48.08 -36.11
C ALA A 337 3.16 46.63 -36.47
N SER A 338 4.00 46.42 -37.49
CA SER A 338 4.10 45.14 -38.22
C SER A 338 5.29 44.24 -37.86
N LEU A 339 5.18 42.97 -38.30
CA LEU A 339 6.14 41.89 -38.14
C LEU A 339 7.51 42.18 -38.78
N ILE A 340 8.60 42.17 -38.02
CA ILE A 340 9.96 41.92 -38.53
C ILE A 340 10.71 40.96 -37.60
N SER A 341 11.34 39.92 -38.18
CA SER A 341 12.25 39.01 -37.47
C SER A 341 13.71 39.39 -37.71
N PRO A 342 14.58 39.51 -36.69
CA PRO A 342 16.01 39.68 -36.90
C PRO A 342 16.69 38.38 -37.33
N VAL A 343 17.48 38.45 -38.40
CA VAL A 343 18.34 37.35 -38.90
C VAL A 343 19.67 37.33 -38.14
N LEU A 344 20.37 36.19 -38.20
CA LEU A 344 21.72 36.01 -37.65
C LEU A 344 22.75 36.95 -38.30
N SER A 345 23.72 37.40 -37.49
CA SER A 345 25.06 37.76 -37.97
C SER A 345 26.10 37.19 -37.01
N GLU A 346 27.20 36.69 -37.56
CA GLU A 346 28.30 36.09 -36.79
C GLU A 346 29.29 37.17 -36.34
N PHE A 347 29.98 36.94 -35.22
CA PHE A 347 31.45 37.11 -35.11
C PHE A 347 31.95 36.58 -33.76
N SER A 348 33.22 36.18 -33.72
CA SER A 348 34.02 35.82 -32.54
C SER A 348 35.39 36.50 -32.65
N PRO A 349 36.17 36.72 -31.56
CA PRO A 349 36.51 35.68 -30.58
C PRO A 349 36.55 36.11 -29.09
N GLU A 350 36.84 35.13 -28.22
CA GLU A 350 37.29 35.31 -26.83
C GLU A 350 38.72 35.93 -26.77
N PRO A 351 39.22 36.50 -25.63
CA PRO A 351 39.16 35.86 -24.30
C PRO A 351 39.09 36.71 -23.01
N GLN A 352 38.87 36.00 -21.88
CA GLN A 352 39.38 36.26 -20.52
C GLN A 352 38.94 37.49 -19.70
N CYS A 353 37.87 37.26 -18.91
CA CYS A 353 37.88 37.31 -17.43
C CYS A 353 38.42 38.56 -16.68
N THR A 354 37.49 39.35 -16.11
CA THR A 354 37.58 39.74 -14.69
C THR A 354 36.27 39.45 -13.94
N ARG A 355 36.37 38.97 -12.68
CA ARG A 355 35.21 38.74 -11.82
C ARG A 355 34.82 40.00 -11.05
N ARG A 356 33.76 40.69 -11.46
CA ARG A 356 33.02 41.59 -10.55
C ARG A 356 31.58 41.13 -10.40
N LYS A 357 31.25 40.57 -9.22
CA LYS A 357 29.87 40.38 -8.80
C LYS A 357 29.25 41.77 -8.58
N ARG A 358 28.36 42.20 -9.47
CA ARG A 358 27.37 43.22 -9.08
C ARG A 358 26.41 42.57 -8.09
N LYS A 359 26.31 43.15 -6.89
CA LYS A 359 25.20 42.94 -5.96
C LYS A 359 24.02 43.64 -6.63
N LEU A 360 23.03 42.87 -7.08
CA LEU A 360 21.76 43.48 -7.47
C LEU A 360 21.07 43.84 -6.16
N GLU A 361 20.87 45.13 -5.90
CA GLU A 361 19.93 45.58 -4.88
C GLU A 361 18.51 45.14 -5.30
N ALA A 362 17.62 44.97 -4.32
CA ALA A 362 16.39 44.20 -4.50
C ALA A 362 15.12 45.07 -4.51
N ASP A 363 15.21 46.23 -5.15
CA ASP A 363 14.10 47.20 -5.22
C ASP A 363 13.29 46.97 -6.50
N ASN A 364 12.23 46.17 -6.38
CA ASN A 364 11.19 46.02 -7.39
C ASN A 364 9.92 45.45 -6.72
N GLU A 365 9.16 46.29 -6.02
CA GLU A 365 8.08 45.86 -5.11
C GLU A 365 6.84 45.25 -5.80
N ASN A 366 6.80 45.25 -7.14
CA ASN A 366 5.72 44.66 -7.94
C ASN A 366 5.98 43.22 -8.44
N ASP A 367 7.06 42.55 -8.00
CA ASP A 367 7.35 41.16 -8.37
C ASP A 367 6.38 40.19 -7.65
N CYS A 368 5.19 39.99 -8.23
CA CYS A 368 4.05 39.28 -7.64
C CYS A 368 4.48 37.91 -7.06
N PRO A 369 4.27 37.65 -5.75
CA PRO A 369 4.97 36.57 -5.04
C PRO A 369 4.62 35.19 -5.60
N VAL A 370 5.57 34.63 -6.35
CA VAL A 370 5.43 33.38 -7.14
C VAL A 370 4.77 32.29 -6.33
N ARG A 371 3.49 32.02 -6.61
CA ARG A 371 2.69 31.04 -5.87
C ARG A 371 3.17 29.61 -6.16
N LYS A 372 2.95 28.71 -5.18
CA LYS A 372 3.11 27.26 -5.32
C LYS A 372 2.07 26.77 -6.34
N ILE A 373 2.49 26.06 -7.38
CA ILE A 373 1.55 25.50 -8.35
C ILE A 373 0.75 24.36 -7.68
N VAL A 374 -0.56 24.56 -7.53
CA VAL A 374 -1.52 23.62 -6.94
C VAL A 374 -2.64 23.32 -7.95
N GLY A 375 -3.30 22.17 -7.84
CA GLY A 375 -4.47 21.82 -8.64
C GLY A 375 -4.26 21.96 -10.15
N ASN A 376 -5.21 22.62 -10.80
CA ASN A 376 -5.29 22.75 -12.25
C ASN A 376 -4.14 23.53 -12.90
N GLY A 377 -3.40 24.36 -12.15
CA GLY A 377 -2.16 24.98 -12.64
C GLY A 377 -1.03 23.98 -12.97
N THR A 378 -1.21 22.69 -12.67
CA THR A 378 -0.30 21.59 -13.09
C THR A 378 -0.68 20.99 -14.47
N ARG A 379 -1.76 21.46 -15.11
CA ARG A 379 -2.17 21.07 -16.47
C ARG A 379 -1.58 22.02 -17.51
N SER A 380 -1.71 21.71 -18.80
CA SER A 380 -1.66 22.74 -19.84
C SER A 380 -2.98 23.51 -19.86
N LEU A 381 -2.92 24.80 -20.22
CA LEU A 381 -4.11 25.67 -20.37
C LEU A 381 -5.09 25.14 -21.43
N THR A 382 -4.59 24.33 -22.38
CA THR A 382 -5.35 23.68 -23.46
C THR A 382 -6.09 22.40 -23.06
N THR A 383 -5.97 21.92 -21.81
CA THR A 383 -6.70 20.72 -21.38
C THR A 383 -8.06 21.11 -20.80
N PRO A 384 -9.21 20.77 -21.43
CA PRO A 384 -10.51 21.03 -20.83
C PRO A 384 -10.66 20.34 -19.47
N VAL A 385 -11.41 21.00 -18.58
CA VAL A 385 -11.63 20.57 -17.19
C VAL A 385 -13.08 20.19 -16.94
N SER A 386 -14.00 20.72 -17.76
CA SER A 386 -15.43 20.56 -17.67
C SER A 386 -16.02 20.28 -19.06
N TRP A 387 -16.99 19.36 -19.14
CA TRP A 387 -17.71 19.03 -20.37
C TRP A 387 -19.22 19.01 -20.16
N SER A 388 -19.99 19.55 -21.11
CA SER A 388 -21.46 19.61 -21.10
C SER A 388 -22.09 18.66 -22.11
N SER A 389 -23.38 18.38 -21.93
CA SER A 389 -24.26 17.82 -22.96
C SER A 389 -25.54 18.66 -23.04
N CYS A 390 -25.89 19.13 -24.24
CA CYS A 390 -27.18 19.78 -24.50
C CYS A 390 -28.38 18.83 -24.36
N ASN A 391 -28.19 17.51 -24.51
CA ASN A 391 -29.29 16.54 -24.54
C ASN A 391 -29.70 16.04 -23.15
N THR A 392 -28.76 15.96 -22.22
CA THR A 392 -28.96 15.33 -20.89
C THR A 392 -28.85 16.32 -19.73
N GLU A 393 -28.44 17.56 -20.02
CA GLU A 393 -28.04 18.59 -19.04
C GLU A 393 -26.92 18.14 -18.07
N ILE A 394 -26.23 17.05 -18.39
CA ILE A 394 -25.15 16.53 -17.56
C ILE A 394 -23.86 17.32 -17.83
N VAL A 395 -23.25 17.82 -16.76
CA VAL A 395 -21.93 18.44 -16.75
C VAL A 395 -20.94 17.52 -15.99
N ILE A 396 -19.85 17.17 -16.66
CA ILE A 396 -18.74 16.38 -16.09
C ILE A 396 -17.59 17.33 -15.76
N SER A 397 -17.21 17.44 -14.49
CA SER A 397 -16.12 18.29 -13.99
C SER A 397 -14.99 17.47 -13.35
N ASP A 398 -13.76 17.68 -13.81
CA ASP A 398 -12.61 16.85 -13.45
C ASP A 398 -11.72 17.51 -12.37
N LEU A 399 -12.09 17.35 -11.10
CA LEU A 399 -11.50 18.04 -9.94
C LEU A 399 -10.15 17.46 -9.45
N THR A 400 -9.27 16.95 -10.34
CA THR A 400 -8.01 16.34 -9.89
C THR A 400 -7.09 17.34 -9.21
N MET A 401 -6.47 16.94 -8.08
CA MET A 401 -5.51 17.75 -7.31
C MET A 401 -6.09 19.01 -6.66
N GLU A 402 -7.41 19.19 -6.68
CA GLU A 402 -8.11 20.28 -6.00
C GLU A 402 -8.48 19.87 -4.56
N ILE A 403 -9.14 18.72 -4.40
CA ILE A 403 -9.52 18.18 -3.09
C ILE A 403 -8.45 17.21 -2.57
N VAL A 404 -7.95 17.47 -1.36
CA VAL A 404 -6.94 16.66 -0.65
C VAL A 404 -7.64 15.57 0.18
N ARG A 405 -7.21 14.31 0.07
CA ARG A 405 -7.88 13.18 0.76
C ARG A 405 -6.93 12.38 1.65
N TYR A 406 -7.19 12.42 2.96
CA TYR A 406 -6.49 11.61 3.96
C TYR A 406 -7.33 10.41 4.42
N ARG A 407 -6.66 9.36 4.89
CA ARG A 407 -7.30 8.23 5.58
C ARG A 407 -6.58 7.98 6.91
N LEU A 408 -7.28 8.13 8.02
CA LEU A 408 -6.83 7.64 9.32
C LEU A 408 -7.36 6.21 9.54
N ILE A 409 -6.60 5.37 10.24
CA ILE A 409 -6.90 3.95 10.46
C ILE A 409 -6.51 3.56 11.89
N GLY A 410 -7.42 2.90 12.60
CA GLY A 410 -7.20 2.30 13.92
C GLY A 410 -8.18 2.82 14.97
N PRO A 411 -8.39 2.11 16.08
CA PRO A 411 -9.46 2.41 17.03
C PRO A 411 -9.31 3.74 17.77
N LEU A 412 -8.13 4.38 17.76
CA LEU A 412 -7.93 5.72 18.33
C LEU A 412 -7.92 6.82 17.25
N SER A 413 -8.39 6.56 16.03
CA SER A 413 -8.38 7.57 14.97
C SER A 413 -9.38 8.70 15.20
N HIS A 414 -10.58 8.39 15.71
CA HIS A 414 -11.62 9.37 15.96
C HIS A 414 -11.34 10.20 17.20
N SER A 415 -10.88 9.59 18.30
CA SER A 415 -10.45 10.33 19.49
C SER A 415 -9.36 11.37 19.15
N VAL A 416 -8.44 11.01 18.25
CA VAL A 416 -7.39 11.92 17.73
C VAL A 416 -7.96 13.02 16.83
N LEU A 417 -9.07 12.78 16.12
CA LEU A 417 -9.77 13.82 15.36
C LEU A 417 -10.53 14.76 16.30
N THR A 418 -11.24 14.25 17.32
CA THR A 418 -11.99 15.07 18.30
C THR A 418 -11.10 15.85 19.28
N GLU A 419 -9.79 15.54 19.38
CA GLU A 419 -8.83 16.36 20.14
C GLU A 419 -8.16 17.45 19.26
N ILE A 420 -8.11 17.26 17.93
CA ILE A 420 -7.39 18.16 17.00
C ILE A 420 -8.33 19.11 16.27
N LEU A 421 -9.47 18.61 15.81
CA LEU A 421 -10.47 19.37 15.06
C LEU A 421 -11.46 19.97 16.06
N VAL A 422 -11.54 21.30 16.08
CA VAL A 422 -12.49 22.06 16.88
C VAL A 422 -13.56 22.62 15.91
N PRO A 423 -14.85 22.32 16.11
CA PRO A 423 -15.92 22.92 15.31
C PRO A 423 -15.83 24.45 15.35
N ALA A 424 -16.00 25.10 14.19
CA ALA A 424 -15.82 26.54 14.08
C ALA A 424 -16.78 27.32 14.99
N THR A 425 -16.30 28.40 15.61
CA THR A 425 -17.13 29.22 16.52
C THR A 425 -18.19 30.03 15.78
N ASP A 426 -19.40 30.11 16.36
CA ASP A 426 -20.45 31.06 15.96
C ASP A 426 -19.88 32.50 15.94
N CYS A 427 -20.15 33.27 14.89
CA CYS A 427 -19.69 34.66 14.81
C CYS A 427 -20.47 35.58 15.75
N GLU A 428 -19.76 36.33 16.60
CA GLU A 428 -20.34 37.33 17.51
C GLU A 428 -21.17 38.38 16.77
N SER A 429 -22.19 38.91 17.45
CA SER A 429 -23.17 39.85 16.88
C SER A 429 -22.53 41.09 16.23
N ASN A 430 -21.50 41.66 16.86
CA ASN A 430 -20.80 42.85 16.35
C ASN A 430 -20.12 42.63 14.98
N THR A 431 -19.71 41.40 14.64
CA THR A 431 -19.02 41.12 13.37
C THR A 431 -19.99 40.93 12.19
N LYS A 432 -21.31 40.83 12.44
CA LYS A 432 -22.29 40.49 11.40
C LYS A 432 -22.58 41.63 10.41
N MET A 433 -22.26 42.88 10.77
CA MET A 433 -22.63 44.05 9.95
C MET A 433 -21.63 44.39 8.84
N THR A 434 -20.35 44.01 8.97
CA THR A 434 -19.34 44.26 7.94
C THR A 434 -19.34 43.13 6.90
N SER A 435 -19.11 43.45 5.62
CA SER A 435 -18.77 42.44 4.60
C SER A 435 -17.35 41.93 4.86
N SER A 436 -17.13 40.63 4.72
CA SER A 436 -15.86 39.97 5.05
C SER A 436 -15.29 39.27 3.81
N PRO A 437 -13.96 39.25 3.60
CA PRO A 437 -13.36 38.49 2.49
C PRO A 437 -13.42 36.97 2.67
N PHE A 438 -13.97 36.48 3.79
CA PHE A 438 -14.20 35.07 4.09
C PHE A 438 -15.68 34.70 3.95
N TRP A 439 -15.95 33.50 3.44
CA TRP A 439 -17.31 32.97 3.24
C TRP A 439 -18.04 32.64 4.56
N TRP A 440 -17.33 32.24 5.62
CA TRP A 440 -17.96 31.73 6.85
C TRP A 440 -18.80 32.79 7.60
N PRO A 441 -18.36 34.05 7.80
CA PRO A 441 -19.20 35.08 8.40
C PRO A 441 -20.46 35.44 7.62
N GLU A 442 -20.53 35.12 6.32
CA GLU A 442 -21.75 35.27 5.50
C GLU A 442 -22.69 34.08 5.70
N GLU A 443 -22.14 32.86 5.76
CA GLU A 443 -22.91 31.65 6.10
C GLU A 443 -23.52 31.74 7.52
N CYS A 444 -22.79 32.32 8.48
CA CYS A 444 -23.25 32.62 9.84
C CYS A 444 -24.41 33.64 9.95
N LYS A 445 -24.84 34.24 8.83
CA LYS A 445 -26.06 35.06 8.76
C LYS A 445 -27.32 34.23 8.49
N LYS A 446 -27.18 32.99 7.98
CA LYS A 446 -28.28 32.07 7.70
C LYS A 446 -28.59 31.23 8.94
N GLU A 447 -29.80 31.34 9.48
CA GLU A 447 -30.20 30.62 10.69
C GLU A 447 -30.25 29.09 10.47
N GLU A 448 -30.70 28.64 9.28
CA GLU A 448 -30.70 27.23 8.88
C GLU A 448 -29.30 26.61 8.94
N SER A 449 -28.29 27.30 8.38
CA SER A 449 -26.90 26.85 8.38
C SER A 449 -26.30 26.79 9.78
N MET A 450 -26.70 27.69 10.68
CA MET A 450 -26.28 27.64 12.09
C MET A 450 -26.99 26.53 12.88
N SER A 451 -28.26 26.24 12.59
CA SER A 451 -28.97 25.07 13.15
C SER A 451 -28.31 23.76 12.70
N LEU A 452 -27.97 23.65 11.41
CA LEU A 452 -27.20 22.53 10.84
C LEU A 452 -25.83 22.38 11.51
N HIS A 453 -25.07 23.46 11.65
CA HIS A 453 -23.73 23.45 12.27
C HIS A 453 -23.75 22.99 13.74
N ARG A 454 -24.80 23.38 14.49
CA ARG A 454 -25.04 22.90 15.86
C ARG A 454 -25.31 21.39 15.88
N GLN A 455 -26.23 20.90 15.04
CA GLN A 455 -26.50 19.46 14.91
C GLN A 455 -25.26 18.64 14.49
N GLN A 456 -24.43 19.18 13.59
CA GLN A 456 -23.15 18.57 13.20
C GLN A 456 -22.15 18.54 14.37
N THR A 457 -22.09 19.62 15.13
CA THR A 457 -21.25 19.76 16.34
C THR A 457 -21.66 18.77 17.43
N ASP A 458 -22.96 18.62 17.70
CA ASP A 458 -23.48 17.67 18.69
C ASP A 458 -23.12 16.22 18.31
N VAL A 459 -23.37 15.84 17.05
CA VAL A 459 -22.96 14.52 16.53
C VAL A 459 -21.45 14.32 16.64
N PHE A 460 -20.64 15.35 16.38
CA PHE A 460 -19.19 15.28 16.53
C PHE A 460 -18.73 15.13 17.99
N GLN A 461 -19.41 15.77 18.94
CA GLN A 461 -19.13 15.58 20.38
C GLN A 461 -19.57 14.20 20.87
N LEU A 462 -20.66 13.63 20.35
CA LEU A 462 -21.07 12.24 20.67
C LEU A 462 -19.97 11.23 20.30
N LEU A 463 -19.24 11.44 19.19
CA LEU A 463 -18.13 10.57 18.77
C LEU A 463 -16.99 10.52 19.80
N ARG A 464 -16.77 11.55 20.62
CA ARG A 464 -15.72 11.56 21.66
C ARG A 464 -15.90 10.45 22.71
N GLY A 465 -17.15 10.02 22.95
CA GLY A 465 -17.51 8.95 23.88
C GLY A 465 -17.64 7.56 23.26
N VAL A 466 -17.47 7.42 21.93
CA VAL A 466 -17.44 6.12 21.22
C VAL A 466 -16.10 5.43 21.47
N TYR A 467 -16.07 4.11 21.68
CA TYR A 467 -14.81 3.39 21.92
C TYR A 467 -14.05 3.12 20.61
N SER A 468 -14.77 2.76 19.54
CA SER A 468 -14.22 2.45 18.22
C SER A 468 -15.18 2.79 17.09
N MET A 469 -14.67 3.39 16.00
CA MET A 469 -15.44 3.64 14.77
C MET A 469 -15.96 2.36 14.07
N ALA A 470 -15.68 1.17 14.60
CA ALA A 470 -16.30 -0.08 14.16
C ALA A 470 -17.75 -0.27 14.69
N GLU A 471 -18.18 0.55 15.66
CA GLU A 471 -19.55 0.56 16.21
C GLU A 471 -20.54 1.27 15.27
N LEU A 472 -20.06 2.09 14.33
CA LEU A 472 -20.88 2.85 13.39
C LEU A 472 -21.11 2.09 12.07
N PRO A 473 -22.25 2.33 11.38
CA PRO A 473 -22.49 1.72 10.07
C PRO A 473 -21.41 2.09 9.04
N PRO A 474 -20.99 1.14 8.19
CA PRO A 474 -19.86 1.36 7.28
C PRO A 474 -20.17 2.43 6.23
N GLY A 475 -19.29 3.42 6.14
CA GLY A 475 -19.34 4.45 5.11
C GLY A 475 -20.12 5.72 5.48
N CYS A 476 -20.65 5.85 6.71
CA CYS A 476 -21.31 7.07 7.18
C CYS A 476 -20.48 8.34 6.93
N VAL A 477 -21.17 9.40 6.52
CA VAL A 477 -20.60 10.73 6.23
C VAL A 477 -21.13 11.74 7.24
N LEU A 478 -20.25 12.66 7.66
CA LEU A 478 -20.57 13.79 8.52
C LEU A 478 -19.88 15.02 7.91
N GLY A 479 -20.66 16.06 7.58
CA GLY A 479 -20.13 17.39 7.32
C GLY A 479 -19.83 18.09 8.65
N LEU A 480 -18.84 18.99 8.65
CA LEU A 480 -18.49 19.81 9.80
C LEU A 480 -17.62 20.99 9.33
N THR A 481 -17.96 22.22 9.73
CA THR A 481 -17.03 23.35 9.61
C THR A 481 -16.09 23.34 10.82
N VAL A 482 -14.78 23.44 10.57
CA VAL A 482 -13.73 23.27 11.58
C VAL A 482 -12.76 24.45 11.49
N ASP A 483 -12.40 25.02 12.64
CA ASP A 483 -11.30 26.00 12.72
C ASP A 483 -9.96 25.37 12.31
N ASP A 484 -9.02 26.20 11.88
CA ASP A 484 -7.70 25.71 11.50
C ASP A 484 -6.99 25.07 12.72
N PRO A 485 -6.70 23.75 12.71
CA PRO A 485 -6.10 23.08 13.85
C PRO A 485 -4.67 23.55 14.16
N ARG A 486 -4.07 24.42 13.32
CA ARG A 486 -2.84 25.14 13.65
C ARG A 486 -3.03 26.13 14.81
N LEU A 487 -4.25 26.63 15.04
CA LEU A 487 -4.57 27.59 16.10
C LEU A 487 -4.78 26.89 17.46
N SER A 488 -5.48 25.74 17.47
CA SER A 488 -5.76 24.93 18.68
C SER A 488 -4.62 24.00 19.10
N LEU A 489 -3.52 23.96 18.35
CA LEU A 489 -2.47 22.92 18.45
C LEU A 489 -1.73 22.92 19.80
N SER A 490 -1.93 21.90 20.62
CA SER A 490 -1.29 21.80 21.94
C SER A 490 0.24 21.63 21.84
N ALA A 491 0.97 22.37 22.71
CA ALA A 491 2.44 22.41 22.68
C ALA A 491 3.14 21.08 23.09
N LYS A 492 2.39 20.12 23.65
CA LYS A 492 2.90 18.83 24.16
C LYS A 492 2.26 17.67 23.38
N ARG A 493 3.08 16.76 22.85
CA ARG A 493 2.58 15.57 22.14
C ARG A 493 2.11 14.51 23.13
N GLY A 494 0.80 14.50 23.41
CA GLY A 494 0.15 13.47 24.23
C GLY A 494 0.01 12.11 23.52
N LYS A 495 -0.55 11.14 24.26
CA LYS A 495 -1.21 9.96 23.69
C LYS A 495 -2.69 10.10 24.05
N VAL A 496 -3.52 10.31 23.04
CA VAL A 496 -4.98 10.44 23.18
C VAL A 496 -5.59 9.15 23.74
N THR A 497 -6.65 9.31 24.53
CA THR A 497 -7.51 8.25 25.08
C THR A 497 -8.98 8.68 24.98
N PRO A 498 -9.93 7.77 24.68
CA PRO A 498 -11.35 8.10 24.62
C PRO A 498 -11.88 8.51 26.00
N ASP A 499 -12.90 9.38 26.00
CA ASP A 499 -13.44 9.99 27.22
C ASP A 499 -14.64 9.19 27.76
N LEU A 500 -14.32 8.01 28.32
CA LEU A 500 -15.31 7.02 28.74
C LEU A 500 -16.04 7.36 30.06
N HIS A 501 -15.63 8.42 30.76
CA HIS A 501 -16.21 8.81 32.06
C HIS A 501 -17.38 9.80 31.96
N ARG A 502 -17.70 10.30 30.76
CA ARG A 502 -18.92 11.08 30.48
C ARG A 502 -20.07 10.17 30.05
N THR A 503 -20.70 9.53 31.03
CA THR A 503 -21.90 8.68 30.91
C THR A 503 -23.07 9.29 31.69
N GLN A 504 -23.75 10.25 31.07
CA GLN A 504 -25.09 10.71 31.48
C GLN A 504 -26.12 9.99 30.61
N GLY A 505 -27.21 9.47 31.21
CA GLY A 505 -28.09 8.48 30.56
C GLY A 505 -28.61 8.86 29.17
N GLY A 506 -29.11 10.08 28.98
CA GLY A 506 -29.61 10.54 27.67
C GLY A 506 -28.55 10.57 26.56
N VAL A 507 -27.27 10.73 26.91
CA VAL A 507 -26.15 10.70 25.95
C VAL A 507 -25.89 9.27 25.46
N GLU A 508 -26.20 8.25 26.26
CA GLU A 508 -26.05 6.84 25.85
C GLU A 508 -27.14 6.43 24.87
N GLU A 509 -28.37 6.90 25.03
CA GLU A 509 -29.44 6.68 24.06
C GLU A 509 -29.14 7.37 22.72
N GLN A 510 -28.62 8.60 22.74
CA GLN A 510 -28.16 9.30 21.53
C GLN A 510 -27.03 8.53 20.83
N ARG A 511 -26.03 8.01 21.58
CA ARG A 511 -24.98 7.13 21.01
C ARG A 511 -25.55 5.83 20.43
N ARG A 512 -26.54 5.21 21.10
CA ARG A 512 -27.20 3.98 20.63
C ARG A 512 -27.97 4.22 19.32
N ASN A 513 -28.70 5.33 19.22
CA ASN A 513 -29.39 5.75 18.00
C ASN A 513 -28.39 6.04 16.86
N LEU A 514 -27.27 6.70 17.15
CA LEU A 514 -26.18 6.96 16.19
C LEU A 514 -25.53 5.67 15.68
N ALA A 515 -25.34 4.66 16.54
CA ALA A 515 -24.81 3.35 16.15
C ALA A 515 -25.80 2.53 15.30
N LEU A 516 -27.10 2.60 15.61
CA LEU A 516 -28.14 1.84 14.90
C LEU A 516 -28.52 2.47 13.55
N ARG A 517 -28.83 3.77 13.52
CA ARG A 517 -29.31 4.46 12.31
C ARG A 517 -28.16 5.03 11.47
N GLY A 518 -27.07 5.45 12.12
CA GLY A 518 -25.99 6.22 11.51
C GLY A 518 -26.22 7.73 11.59
N VAL A 519 -25.39 8.49 10.89
CA VAL A 519 -25.49 9.96 10.79
C VAL A 519 -26.68 10.36 9.89
N SER A 520 -27.40 11.42 10.25
CA SER A 520 -28.52 11.98 9.47
C SER A 520 -28.04 12.52 8.11
N SER A 521 -28.93 12.49 7.11
CA SER A 521 -28.69 13.06 5.76
C SER A 521 -28.43 14.56 5.83
N VAL A 522 -29.13 15.27 6.72
CA VAL A 522 -28.96 16.71 6.96
C VAL A 522 -27.52 16.99 7.43
N CYS A 523 -27.05 16.28 8.46
CA CYS A 523 -25.69 16.41 8.98
C CYS A 523 -24.58 16.04 7.97
N ALA A 524 -24.88 15.37 6.86
CA ALA A 524 -23.91 15.05 5.81
C ALA A 524 -23.65 16.20 4.81
N GLN A 525 -24.42 17.30 4.87
CA GLN A 525 -24.23 18.47 4.02
C GLN A 525 -22.92 19.22 4.35
N SER A 526 -22.26 19.82 3.35
CA SER A 526 -21.03 20.61 3.59
C SER A 526 -20.85 21.71 2.55
N ALA A 527 -20.23 22.83 2.92
CA ALA A 527 -19.94 23.92 1.99
C ALA A 527 -18.90 23.56 0.90
N LEU A 528 -18.19 22.42 1.04
CA LEU A 528 -17.15 21.99 0.09
C LEU A 528 -17.68 21.57 -1.29
N TRP A 529 -18.99 21.34 -1.43
CA TRP A 529 -19.63 21.09 -2.73
C TRP A 529 -19.52 22.31 -3.66
N GLU A 530 -19.42 23.53 -3.10
CA GLU A 530 -19.49 24.77 -3.87
C GLU A 530 -18.11 25.28 -4.30
N LYS A 531 -18.00 25.64 -5.58
CA LYS A 531 -16.73 26.06 -6.20
C LYS A 531 -16.23 27.39 -5.62
N SER A 532 -17.14 28.35 -5.41
CA SER A 532 -16.88 29.65 -4.77
C SER A 532 -16.18 29.51 -3.41
N VAL A 533 -16.70 28.63 -2.55
CA VAL A 533 -16.12 28.34 -1.23
C VAL A 533 -14.73 27.71 -1.36
N ARG A 534 -14.55 26.74 -2.28
CA ARG A 534 -13.25 26.10 -2.56
C ARG A 534 -12.20 27.12 -3.02
N GLU A 535 -12.58 28.06 -3.88
CA GLU A 535 -11.69 29.11 -4.40
C GLU A 535 -11.38 30.18 -3.36
N ASN A 536 -12.36 30.63 -2.56
CA ASN A 536 -12.17 31.56 -1.44
C ASN A 536 -11.17 30.99 -0.41
N VAL A 537 -11.37 29.76 0.06
CA VAL A 537 -10.49 29.08 1.02
C VAL A 537 -9.09 28.86 0.45
N THR A 538 -8.96 28.62 -0.86
CA THR A 538 -7.65 28.45 -1.52
C THR A 538 -6.88 29.76 -1.64
N ASN A 539 -7.57 30.87 -1.95
CA ASN A 539 -6.96 32.20 -2.05
C ASN A 539 -6.55 32.76 -0.67
N ASN A 540 -7.36 32.54 0.36
CA ASN A 540 -7.15 33.05 1.72
C ASN A 540 -6.24 32.14 2.60
N LYS A 541 -5.51 31.19 2.01
CA LYS A 541 -4.77 30.12 2.71
C LYS A 541 -3.50 30.61 3.43
N ILE A 542 -3.52 30.66 4.77
CA ILE A 542 -2.37 31.03 5.60
C ILE A 542 -1.18 30.05 5.48
N SER A 543 0.04 30.57 5.64
CA SER A 543 1.31 29.88 5.31
C SER A 543 1.63 28.60 6.10
N GLU A 544 2.39 27.69 5.48
CA GLU A 544 2.65 26.33 5.99
C GLU A 544 3.60 26.28 7.22
N GLN A 545 3.05 26.13 8.43
CA GLN A 545 3.78 25.64 9.60
C GLN A 545 3.47 24.15 9.86
N VAL A 546 4.51 23.33 10.12
CA VAL A 546 4.43 21.87 9.89
C VAL A 546 4.62 21.04 11.16
N TYR A 547 3.55 20.81 11.92
CA TYR A 547 3.54 19.84 13.03
C TYR A 547 2.23 19.06 13.16
N CYS A 548 2.35 17.73 13.27
CA CYS A 548 1.37 16.88 13.94
C CYS A 548 2.06 15.60 14.46
N GLY A 549 1.38 14.81 15.30
CA GLY A 549 1.97 13.70 16.06
C GLY A 549 1.89 12.31 15.42
N VAL A 550 0.98 12.10 14.47
CA VAL A 550 0.54 10.77 13.99
C VAL A 550 1.62 10.04 13.17
N ARG A 551 1.61 8.70 13.20
CA ARG A 551 2.47 7.87 12.32
C ARG A 551 1.85 7.81 10.93
N VAL A 552 2.65 8.10 9.89
CA VAL A 552 2.21 8.01 8.49
C VAL A 552 2.66 6.70 7.86
N GLY A 553 1.77 6.07 7.08
CA GLY A 553 2.05 4.93 6.21
C GLY A 553 2.18 5.38 4.74
N GLY A 554 3.09 4.75 4.00
CA GLY A 554 3.24 4.93 2.55
C GLY A 554 2.43 3.89 1.76
N LEU A 555 2.57 3.89 0.43
CA LEU A 555 1.86 2.99 -0.47
C LEU A 555 1.99 1.50 -0.09
N GLN A 556 3.18 1.06 0.34
CA GLN A 556 3.40 -0.32 0.82
C GLN A 556 2.53 -0.67 2.03
N MET A 557 2.20 0.31 2.89
CA MET A 557 1.32 0.13 4.04
C MET A 557 -0.17 0.17 3.66
N SER A 558 -0.53 0.86 2.56
CA SER A 558 -1.90 0.82 1.99
C SER A 558 -2.23 -0.55 1.39
N LEU A 559 -1.26 -1.12 0.64
CA LEU A 559 -1.31 -2.50 0.16
C LEU A 559 -1.47 -3.49 1.33
N LYS A 560 -0.60 -3.40 2.35
CA LYS A 560 -0.64 -4.29 3.52
C LYS A 560 -1.90 -4.12 4.36
N HIS A 561 -2.43 -2.91 4.52
CA HIS A 561 -3.73 -2.68 5.14
C HIS A 561 -4.86 -3.39 4.38
N SER A 562 -4.82 -3.37 3.04
CA SER A 562 -5.83 -4.04 2.20
C SER A 562 -5.76 -5.56 2.35
N GLN A 563 -4.55 -6.14 2.34
CA GLN A 563 -4.30 -7.55 2.65
C GLN A 563 -4.82 -7.95 4.05
N TYR A 564 -4.51 -7.18 5.10
CA TYR A 564 -5.02 -7.45 6.46
C TYR A 564 -6.54 -7.28 6.58
N LYS A 565 -7.15 -6.40 5.77
CA LYS A 565 -8.61 -6.29 5.63
C LYS A 565 -9.21 -7.38 4.72
N ARG A 566 -8.39 -8.24 4.11
CA ARG A 566 -8.79 -9.30 3.16
C ARG A 566 -9.46 -8.77 1.89
N MET A 567 -9.24 -7.50 1.57
CA MET A 567 -9.84 -6.82 0.42
C MET A 567 -8.85 -6.68 -0.74
N PRO A 568 -9.24 -6.94 -1.99
CA PRO A 568 -8.40 -6.69 -3.16
C PRO A 568 -8.08 -5.19 -3.30
N HIS A 569 -6.80 -4.91 -3.57
CA HIS A 569 -6.21 -3.58 -3.71
C HIS A 569 -6.10 -3.21 -5.19
N PHE A 570 -6.84 -2.20 -5.64
CA PHE A 570 -6.72 -1.69 -7.01
C PHE A 570 -5.45 -0.85 -7.20
N PRO A 571 -4.73 -0.93 -8.33
CA PRO A 571 -4.95 -1.80 -9.50
C PRO A 571 -4.28 -3.19 -9.38
N HIS A 572 -3.64 -3.51 -8.25
CA HIS A 572 -2.81 -4.71 -8.10
C HIS A 572 -3.60 -6.03 -8.26
N ASP A 573 -4.82 -6.10 -7.72
CA ASP A 573 -5.62 -7.32 -7.59
C ASP A 573 -6.83 -7.38 -8.55
N TYR A 574 -6.69 -6.80 -9.74
CA TYR A 574 -7.77 -6.68 -10.72
C TYR A 574 -7.26 -7.10 -12.11
N PRO A 575 -7.03 -8.41 -12.34
CA PRO A 575 -6.29 -8.93 -13.49
C PRO A 575 -6.97 -8.73 -14.85
N ASP A 576 -8.28 -8.47 -14.81
CA ASP A 576 -9.20 -8.31 -15.94
C ASP A 576 -9.44 -6.85 -16.33
N CYS A 577 -9.11 -5.89 -15.45
CA CYS A 577 -9.24 -4.47 -15.74
C CYS A 577 -8.06 -3.96 -16.60
N PRO A 578 -8.25 -3.05 -17.59
CA PRO A 578 -7.17 -2.50 -18.40
C PRO A 578 -6.03 -1.89 -17.56
N ALA A 579 -6.38 -1.17 -16.50
CA ALA A 579 -5.46 -0.63 -15.51
C ALA A 579 -4.64 -1.69 -14.73
N GLY A 580 -5.18 -2.90 -14.60
CA GLY A 580 -4.54 -4.06 -13.96
C GLY A 580 -3.62 -4.83 -14.92
N VAL A 581 -4.02 -4.99 -16.19
CA VAL A 581 -3.16 -5.55 -17.25
C VAL A 581 -1.88 -4.71 -17.39
N ARG A 582 -2.02 -3.39 -17.60
CA ARG A 582 -0.90 -2.43 -17.64
C ARG A 582 -0.01 -2.49 -16.38
N PHE A 583 -0.60 -2.81 -15.21
CA PHE A 583 0.14 -2.97 -13.96
C PHE A 583 0.91 -4.30 -13.90
N GLN A 584 0.33 -5.39 -14.40
CA GLN A 584 1.00 -6.70 -14.46
C GLN A 584 2.17 -6.69 -15.44
N GLU A 585 2.01 -6.10 -16.63
CA GLU A 585 3.08 -5.89 -17.60
C GLU A 585 4.26 -5.11 -16.98
N GLN A 586 3.96 -3.99 -16.33
CA GLN A 586 4.97 -3.19 -15.64
C GLN A 586 5.66 -3.95 -14.49
N GLN A 587 4.94 -4.86 -13.82
CA GLN A 587 5.50 -5.72 -12.77
C GLN A 587 6.38 -6.83 -13.35
N GLU A 588 5.96 -7.46 -14.45
CA GLU A 588 6.76 -8.45 -15.18
C GLU A 588 8.08 -7.85 -15.64
N ILE A 589 8.07 -6.62 -16.18
CA ILE A 589 9.28 -5.87 -16.54
C ILE A 589 10.19 -5.65 -15.32
N GLU A 590 9.65 -5.18 -14.17
CA GLU A 590 10.45 -4.95 -12.95
C GLU A 590 11.07 -6.26 -12.42
N LEU A 591 10.31 -7.36 -12.45
CA LEU A 591 10.77 -8.68 -12.01
C LEU A 591 11.81 -9.28 -12.99
N LEU A 592 11.60 -9.13 -14.29
CA LEU A 592 12.52 -9.60 -15.33
C LEU A 592 13.84 -8.82 -15.31
N GLU A 593 13.81 -7.49 -15.13
CA GLU A 593 15.01 -6.69 -14.87
C GLU A 593 15.76 -7.19 -13.63
N LYS A 594 15.05 -7.34 -12.52
CA LYS A 594 15.60 -7.79 -11.23
C LYS A 594 16.17 -9.21 -11.29
N PHE A 595 15.66 -10.04 -12.20
CA PHE A 595 16.19 -11.36 -12.52
C PHE A 595 17.43 -11.29 -13.42
N LYS A 596 17.39 -10.51 -14.52
CA LYS A 596 18.55 -10.26 -15.41
C LYS A 596 19.73 -9.62 -14.66
N ARG A 597 19.46 -8.76 -13.68
CA ARG A 597 20.43 -8.11 -12.78
C ARG A 597 21.14 -9.08 -11.82
N ARG A 598 20.71 -10.35 -11.73
CA ARG A 598 21.38 -11.39 -10.93
C ARG A 598 22.20 -12.32 -11.83
N PRO A 599 23.46 -12.64 -11.49
CA PRO A 599 24.24 -13.60 -12.24
C PRO A 599 23.61 -15.00 -12.16
N PRO A 600 23.77 -15.87 -13.18
CA PRO A 600 23.06 -17.15 -13.27
C PRO A 600 23.16 -18.04 -12.02
N SER A 601 24.31 -18.10 -11.37
CA SER A 601 24.54 -18.91 -10.15
C SER A 601 23.91 -18.35 -8.86
N LYS A 602 23.27 -17.16 -8.92
CA LYS A 602 22.61 -16.50 -7.78
C LYS A 602 21.11 -16.22 -8.04
N ARG A 603 20.52 -16.84 -9.07
CA ARG A 603 19.08 -16.77 -9.37
C ARG A 603 18.50 -18.17 -9.60
N THR A 604 17.21 -18.32 -9.28
CA THR A 604 16.48 -19.58 -9.48
C THR A 604 16.41 -19.94 -10.96
N ASN A 605 16.60 -21.21 -11.30
CA ASN A 605 16.26 -21.75 -12.61
C ASN A 605 14.81 -22.23 -12.54
N TYR A 606 13.87 -21.48 -13.11
CA TYR A 606 12.44 -21.76 -12.97
C TYR A 606 11.98 -22.97 -13.78
N ILE A 607 12.70 -23.33 -14.85
CA ILE A 607 12.49 -24.56 -15.63
C ILE A 607 12.58 -25.77 -14.69
N LYS A 608 13.71 -25.92 -13.97
CA LYS A 608 13.94 -27.01 -13.00
C LYS A 608 12.91 -27.10 -11.87
N TYR A 609 12.27 -25.98 -11.52
CA TYR A 609 11.25 -25.89 -10.46
C TYR A 609 9.82 -26.05 -10.98
N GLY A 610 9.65 -26.50 -12.23
CA GLY A 610 8.35 -26.73 -12.85
C GLY A 610 7.51 -25.46 -13.02
N CYS A 611 8.12 -24.28 -13.03
CA CYS A 611 7.42 -22.99 -13.05
C CYS A 611 7.57 -22.32 -14.42
N ALA A 612 6.50 -22.36 -15.22
CA ALA A 612 6.49 -21.80 -16.57
C ALA A 612 6.56 -20.26 -16.58
N THR A 613 5.71 -19.60 -15.79
CA THR A 613 5.53 -18.15 -15.78
C THR A 613 5.82 -17.55 -14.40
N PRO A 614 7.09 -17.31 -14.02
CA PRO A 614 7.44 -16.80 -12.69
C PRO A 614 7.11 -15.31 -12.48
N PHE A 615 6.84 -14.54 -13.55
CA PHE A 615 6.67 -13.09 -13.51
C PHE A 615 5.28 -12.58 -13.92
N ARG A 616 4.42 -13.47 -14.43
CA ARG A 616 3.03 -13.20 -14.84
C ARG A 616 2.15 -14.42 -14.57
N CYS A 617 0.85 -14.25 -14.46
CA CYS A 617 -0.11 -15.36 -14.26
C CYS A 617 -0.99 -15.50 -15.53
N PRO A 618 -0.86 -16.57 -16.33
CA PRO A 618 -1.56 -16.72 -17.60
C PRO A 618 -3.00 -17.23 -17.42
N TRP A 619 -3.86 -16.40 -16.84
CA TRP A 619 -5.27 -16.71 -16.54
C TRP A 619 -6.04 -17.22 -17.77
N GLN A 620 -5.92 -16.51 -18.89
CA GLN A 620 -6.59 -16.83 -20.16
C GLN A 620 -6.31 -18.28 -20.60
N GLN A 621 -5.03 -18.65 -20.71
CA GLN A 621 -4.61 -19.97 -21.15
C GLN A 621 -5.07 -21.07 -20.18
N LEU A 622 -4.90 -20.84 -18.86
CA LEU A 622 -5.34 -21.78 -17.84
C LEU A 622 -6.83 -22.09 -17.96
N VAL A 623 -7.65 -21.07 -18.14
CA VAL A 623 -9.10 -21.18 -18.21
C VAL A 623 -9.54 -21.91 -19.48
N GLU A 624 -8.96 -21.58 -20.64
CA GLU A 624 -9.22 -22.31 -21.90
C GLU A 624 -8.80 -23.78 -21.83
N GLU A 625 -7.72 -24.11 -21.12
CA GLU A 625 -7.30 -25.50 -20.89
C GLU A 625 -8.29 -26.27 -20.00
N TRP A 626 -8.78 -25.67 -18.90
CA TRP A 626 -9.81 -26.31 -18.07
C TRP A 626 -11.13 -26.51 -18.84
N GLU A 627 -11.57 -25.54 -19.65
CA GLU A 627 -12.76 -25.70 -20.51
C GLU A 627 -12.60 -26.86 -21.52
N LYS A 628 -11.43 -27.00 -22.15
CA LYS A 628 -11.14 -28.12 -23.06
C LYS A 628 -11.10 -29.46 -22.33
N GLY A 629 -10.55 -29.48 -21.12
CA GLY A 629 -10.44 -30.69 -20.28
C GLY A 629 -11.79 -31.25 -19.80
N VAL A 630 -12.82 -30.42 -19.62
CA VAL A 630 -14.19 -30.90 -19.33
C VAL A 630 -14.76 -31.60 -20.56
N LYS A 631 -14.76 -30.92 -21.72
CA LYS A 631 -15.33 -31.46 -22.96
C LYS A 631 -14.70 -32.79 -23.36
N GLN A 632 -13.38 -32.87 -23.31
CA GLN A 632 -12.66 -34.12 -23.59
C GLN A 632 -12.98 -35.25 -22.61
N HIS A 633 -13.52 -34.97 -21.41
CA HIS A 633 -14.00 -35.98 -20.48
C HIS A 633 -15.45 -36.40 -20.79
N GLU A 634 -16.30 -35.48 -21.26
CA GLU A 634 -17.64 -35.76 -21.77
C GLU A 634 -17.55 -36.63 -23.03
N ASP A 635 -16.78 -36.19 -24.04
CA ASP A 635 -16.55 -36.91 -25.31
C ASP A 635 -16.04 -38.35 -25.11
N ASN A 636 -15.15 -38.58 -24.13
CA ASN A 636 -14.58 -39.91 -23.83
C ASN A 636 -15.51 -40.84 -23.04
N GLN A 637 -16.60 -40.34 -22.46
CA GLN A 637 -17.59 -41.20 -21.80
C GLN A 637 -18.54 -41.84 -22.82
N ASP A 638 -18.88 -41.12 -23.90
CA ASP A 638 -19.75 -41.62 -24.97
C ASP A 638 -18.98 -42.29 -26.13
N THR A 639 -17.69 -41.99 -26.34
CA THR A 639 -16.89 -42.58 -27.45
C THR A 639 -15.69 -43.42 -27.01
N LYS A 640 -15.91 -44.72 -26.83
CA LYS A 640 -14.80 -45.70 -26.90
C LYS A 640 -14.36 -45.85 -28.35
N THR A 641 -13.06 -45.65 -28.59
CA THR A 641 -12.34 -45.78 -29.88
C THR A 641 -12.38 -44.55 -30.80
N ILE A 642 -11.29 -43.76 -30.77
CA ILE A 642 -10.62 -43.18 -31.96
C ILE A 642 -9.13 -43.05 -31.63
N LYS A 643 -8.25 -43.16 -32.64
CA LYS A 643 -6.79 -43.19 -32.46
C LYS A 643 -6.19 -41.78 -32.41
N ILE A 644 -5.27 -41.54 -31.49
CA ILE A 644 -4.55 -40.26 -31.37
C ILE A 644 -3.57 -40.09 -32.53
N LYS A 645 -3.75 -39.03 -33.32
CA LYS A 645 -2.68 -38.43 -34.11
C LYS A 645 -2.90 -36.93 -34.34
N ASP A 646 -1.80 -36.23 -34.55
CA ASP A 646 -1.67 -34.87 -35.10
C ASP A 646 -2.39 -33.72 -34.35
N MET A 647 -1.63 -33.01 -33.51
CA MET A 647 -2.05 -31.76 -32.85
C MET A 647 -0.98 -30.67 -32.99
N THR A 648 -0.77 -30.17 -34.21
CA THR A 648 0.33 -29.23 -34.53
C THR A 648 -0.12 -28.01 -35.35
N SER A 649 -1.25 -27.39 -34.98
CA SER A 649 -1.67 -26.11 -35.57
C SER A 649 -2.54 -25.28 -34.61
N LEU A 650 -2.00 -24.13 -34.16
CA LEU A 650 -2.72 -22.86 -33.90
C LEU A 650 -1.75 -21.83 -33.29
N SER A 651 -1.03 -21.12 -34.16
CA SER A 651 -0.23 -19.95 -33.79
C SER A 651 -0.48 -18.83 -34.78
N GLY A 652 -1.11 -17.74 -34.35
CA GLY A 652 -1.36 -16.57 -35.20
C GLY A 652 -2.84 -16.20 -35.36
N ALA A 653 -3.49 -15.83 -34.26
CA ALA A 653 -4.69 -15.00 -34.29
C ALA A 653 -4.61 -13.98 -33.14
N GLY A 654 -5.07 -12.75 -33.38
CA GLY A 654 -5.21 -11.76 -32.31
C GLY A 654 -6.32 -12.18 -31.32
N PRO A 655 -6.25 -11.77 -30.04
CA PRO A 655 -7.32 -12.07 -29.09
C PRO A 655 -8.58 -11.28 -29.44
N ASN A 656 -9.55 -11.94 -30.06
CA ASN A 656 -10.90 -11.37 -30.26
C ASN A 656 -11.48 -10.94 -28.90
N PRO A 657 -12.10 -9.75 -28.78
CA PRO A 657 -12.54 -9.22 -27.49
C PRO A 657 -13.58 -10.10 -26.78
N ALA A 658 -14.32 -10.93 -27.53
CA ALA A 658 -15.24 -11.93 -27.01
C ALA A 658 -14.57 -13.15 -26.35
N SER A 659 -13.24 -13.33 -26.46
CA SER A 659 -12.56 -14.53 -25.93
C SER A 659 -12.11 -14.42 -24.47
N ALA A 660 -12.07 -13.21 -23.91
CA ALA A 660 -11.40 -12.89 -22.65
C ALA A 660 -12.04 -13.51 -21.40
N PHE A 661 -11.20 -13.92 -20.43
CA PHE A 661 -11.64 -14.45 -19.14
C PHE A 661 -12.37 -13.41 -18.27
N ILE A 662 -13.29 -13.88 -17.43
CA ILE A 662 -14.17 -13.06 -16.58
C ILE A 662 -13.82 -13.31 -15.11
N VAL A 663 -13.72 -12.27 -14.27
CA VAL A 663 -13.64 -12.46 -12.80
C VAL A 663 -15.03 -12.42 -12.18
N LEU A 664 -15.44 -13.50 -11.50
CA LEU A 664 -16.76 -13.58 -10.86
C LEU A 664 -16.92 -12.53 -9.75
N ARG A 665 -17.98 -11.73 -9.87
CA ARG A 665 -18.36 -10.71 -8.88
C ARG A 665 -19.82 -10.82 -8.42
N SER A 666 -20.60 -11.76 -8.95
CA SER A 666 -21.98 -12.00 -8.51
C SER A 666 -22.03 -12.45 -7.05
N ARG A 667 -22.64 -11.64 -6.18
CA ARG A 667 -22.68 -11.95 -4.74
C ARG A 667 -23.56 -13.15 -4.41
N LYS A 668 -24.56 -13.45 -5.25
CA LYS A 668 -25.42 -14.65 -5.13
C LYS A 668 -24.55 -15.92 -5.25
N VAL A 669 -23.81 -16.03 -6.35
CA VAL A 669 -22.96 -17.19 -6.65
C VAL A 669 -21.76 -17.28 -5.69
N LEU A 670 -21.11 -16.15 -5.38
CA LEU A 670 -20.02 -16.13 -4.39
C LEU A 670 -20.47 -16.59 -2.99
N ARG A 671 -21.72 -16.35 -2.58
CA ARG A 671 -22.29 -16.89 -1.32
C ARG A 671 -22.48 -18.41 -1.38
N GLN A 672 -23.01 -18.95 -2.48
CA GLN A 672 -23.16 -20.40 -2.68
C GLN A 672 -21.80 -21.11 -2.64
N LEU A 673 -20.83 -20.63 -3.43
CA LEU A 673 -19.45 -21.12 -3.42
C LEU A 673 -18.79 -20.99 -2.04
N SER A 674 -19.07 -19.91 -1.29
CA SER A 674 -18.59 -19.73 0.08
C SER A 674 -19.16 -20.76 1.06
N VAL A 675 -20.34 -21.31 0.83
CA VAL A 675 -20.89 -22.43 1.62
C VAL A 675 -20.22 -23.74 1.24
N TRP A 676 -20.12 -24.07 -0.06
CA TRP A 676 -19.54 -25.34 -0.52
C TRP A 676 -18.05 -25.50 -0.19
N CYS A 677 -17.29 -24.41 -0.10
CA CYS A 677 -15.88 -24.40 0.33
C CYS A 677 -15.67 -24.56 1.86
N ARG A 678 -16.73 -24.68 2.68
CA ARG A 678 -16.63 -24.90 4.14
C ARG A 678 -16.80 -26.38 4.48
N PRO A 679 -16.06 -26.91 5.47
CA PRO A 679 -16.22 -28.28 5.91
C PRO A 679 -17.55 -28.49 6.67
N SER A 680 -18.11 -29.70 6.59
CA SER A 680 -19.40 -30.09 7.19
C SER A 680 -19.50 -29.83 8.72
N SER A 681 -18.38 -29.90 9.42
CA SER A 681 -18.26 -29.50 10.83
C SER A 681 -18.69 -28.05 11.15
N TYR A 682 -18.69 -27.14 10.18
CA TYR A 682 -19.19 -25.75 10.35
C TYR A 682 -20.65 -25.56 9.94
N THR A 683 -21.17 -26.33 8.98
CA THR A 683 -22.54 -26.13 8.46
C THR A 683 -23.62 -26.50 9.48
N ARG A 684 -23.38 -27.49 10.35
CA ARG A 684 -24.28 -27.87 11.45
C ARG A 684 -24.59 -26.76 12.47
N LYS A 685 -23.82 -25.66 12.51
CA LYS A 685 -24.13 -24.46 13.32
C LYS A 685 -24.65 -23.26 12.52
N ALA A 686 -24.86 -23.43 11.21
CA ALA A 686 -25.17 -22.34 10.28
C ALA A 686 -26.52 -22.49 9.56
N LEU A 687 -27.32 -23.55 9.84
CA LEU A 687 -28.66 -23.76 9.26
C LEU A 687 -29.75 -22.83 9.84
N GLY A 688 -29.38 -21.61 10.25
CA GLY A 688 -30.30 -20.54 10.63
C GLY A 688 -30.56 -19.60 9.46
N GLY A 689 -31.43 -19.99 8.52
CA GLY A 689 -32.08 -19.03 7.61
C GLY A 689 -31.46 -18.77 6.23
N SER A 690 -30.86 -19.75 5.55
CA SER A 690 -30.58 -19.61 4.11
C SER A 690 -30.53 -20.94 3.35
N CYS A 691 -31.35 -21.06 2.30
CA CYS A 691 -31.33 -22.21 1.38
C CYS A 691 -30.16 -22.09 0.40
N ALA A 692 -28.99 -22.64 0.78
CA ALA A 692 -27.95 -22.98 -0.20
C ALA A 692 -28.29 -24.34 -0.82
N LEU A 693 -28.36 -24.41 -2.16
CA LEU A 693 -28.55 -25.68 -2.87
C LEU A 693 -27.41 -26.66 -2.53
N PRO A 694 -27.70 -27.98 -2.46
CA PRO A 694 -26.67 -29.00 -2.34
C PRO A 694 -25.71 -28.96 -3.55
N LEU A 695 -24.49 -29.45 -3.35
CA LEU A 695 -23.50 -29.57 -4.43
C LEU A 695 -23.84 -30.78 -5.30
N CYS A 696 -24.73 -30.57 -6.27
CA CYS A 696 -25.17 -31.57 -7.25
C CYS A 696 -24.55 -31.30 -8.65
N PRO A 697 -24.32 -32.35 -9.47
CA PRO A 697 -23.76 -32.19 -10.83
C PRO A 697 -24.54 -31.22 -11.71
N ASP A 698 -25.87 -31.24 -11.65
CA ASP A 698 -26.76 -30.44 -12.51
C ASP A 698 -26.60 -28.94 -12.24
N VAL A 699 -26.39 -28.58 -10.96
CA VAL A 699 -26.13 -27.21 -10.51
C VAL A 699 -24.73 -26.76 -10.94
N ILE A 700 -23.76 -27.68 -10.96
CA ILE A 700 -22.40 -27.42 -11.48
C ILE A 700 -22.44 -27.17 -12.99
N ILE A 701 -23.13 -28.03 -13.76
CA ILE A 701 -23.29 -27.89 -15.21
C ILE A 701 -23.99 -26.57 -15.55
N SER A 702 -25.08 -26.24 -14.84
CA SER A 702 -25.80 -24.97 -14.99
C SER A 702 -24.88 -23.76 -14.76
N LEU A 703 -24.11 -23.75 -13.66
CA LEU A 703 -23.17 -22.67 -13.36
C LEU A 703 -22.01 -22.58 -14.36
N GLN A 704 -21.56 -23.70 -14.95
CA GLN A 704 -20.53 -23.71 -16.00
C GLN A 704 -21.06 -23.24 -17.36
N ALA A 705 -22.33 -23.52 -17.66
CA ALA A 705 -23.00 -23.02 -18.87
C ALA A 705 -23.24 -21.50 -18.80
N GLU A 706 -23.60 -20.98 -17.62
CA GLU A 706 -23.78 -19.55 -17.33
C GLU A 706 -22.43 -18.81 -17.27
N TRP A 707 -21.48 -19.27 -16.46
CA TRP A 707 -20.20 -18.60 -16.17
C TRP A 707 -19.02 -19.20 -16.92
N LYS A 708 -19.09 -19.16 -18.25
CA LYS A 708 -17.98 -19.52 -19.15
C LYS A 708 -16.75 -18.63 -18.90
N ARG A 709 -15.57 -19.20 -19.11
CA ARG A 709 -14.24 -18.59 -18.90
C ARG A 709 -14.05 -17.84 -17.57
N CYS A 710 -14.67 -18.34 -16.50
CA CYS A 710 -14.73 -17.62 -15.25
C CYS A 710 -13.61 -17.97 -14.26
N VAL A 711 -13.09 -16.93 -13.61
CA VAL A 711 -12.03 -16.96 -12.61
C VAL A 711 -12.56 -16.41 -11.29
N LEU A 712 -12.32 -17.12 -10.20
CA LEU A 712 -12.74 -16.73 -8.85
C LEU A 712 -11.60 -16.07 -8.12
N TRP A 713 -11.86 -14.93 -7.46
CA TRP A 713 -10.95 -14.38 -6.45
C TRP A 713 -11.09 -15.20 -5.16
N VAL A 714 -9.96 -15.60 -4.56
CA VAL A 714 -9.94 -16.48 -3.38
C VAL A 714 -8.93 -16.00 -2.34
N ARG A 715 -9.31 -16.10 -1.07
CA ARG A 715 -8.39 -15.98 0.06
C ARG A 715 -7.89 -17.37 0.46
N LEU A 716 -6.63 -17.44 0.87
CA LEU A 716 -5.93 -18.65 1.27
C LEU A 716 -5.34 -18.46 2.67
N SER A 717 -5.53 -19.45 3.55
CA SER A 717 -4.77 -19.58 4.79
C SER A 717 -3.95 -20.86 4.75
N ALA A 718 -2.63 -20.76 4.90
CA ALA A 718 -1.77 -21.92 5.10
C ALA A 718 -2.19 -22.66 6.38
N LEU A 719 -2.32 -23.99 6.31
CA LEU A 719 -2.67 -24.82 7.47
C LEU A 719 -1.45 -25.09 8.35
N GLY A 720 -0.31 -25.41 7.72
CA GLY A 720 0.97 -25.65 8.39
C GLY A 720 1.93 -24.46 8.32
N LYS A 721 3.18 -24.69 8.76
CA LYS A 721 4.28 -23.72 8.63
C LYS A 721 4.52 -23.38 7.15
N GLY A 722 4.34 -22.12 6.77
CA GLY A 722 4.56 -21.65 5.40
C GLY A 722 4.35 -20.15 5.24
N GLN A 723 4.98 -19.58 4.21
CA GLN A 723 4.73 -18.20 3.75
C GLN A 723 4.46 -18.26 2.24
N PRO A 724 3.25 -17.90 1.77
CA PRO A 724 2.97 -17.85 0.34
C PRO A 724 3.80 -16.74 -0.31
N ALA A 725 4.32 -17.01 -1.51
CA ALA A 725 5.04 -16.05 -2.33
C ALA A 725 4.13 -15.41 -3.39
N LEU A 726 4.61 -14.31 -3.97
CA LEU A 726 4.11 -13.77 -5.23
C LEU A 726 4.19 -14.83 -6.34
N HIS A 727 3.12 -14.97 -7.13
CA HIS A 727 2.95 -15.93 -8.23
C HIS A 727 3.09 -17.41 -7.81
N ALA A 728 2.87 -17.74 -6.53
CA ALA A 728 2.78 -19.13 -6.09
C ALA A 728 1.62 -19.85 -6.79
N MET A 729 1.87 -21.07 -7.26
CA MET A 729 0.89 -21.91 -7.92
C MET A 729 -0.05 -22.53 -6.89
N LEU A 730 -1.32 -22.62 -7.24
CA LEU A 730 -2.35 -23.35 -6.52
C LEU A 730 -2.62 -24.63 -7.29
N CYS A 731 -2.60 -25.77 -6.61
CA CYS A 731 -2.72 -27.08 -7.24
C CYS A 731 -3.77 -27.95 -6.55
N VAL A 732 -4.42 -28.80 -7.34
CA VAL A 732 -5.40 -29.79 -6.86
C VAL A 732 -4.66 -30.88 -6.06
N PRO A 733 -5.07 -31.22 -4.83
CA PRO A 733 -4.52 -32.35 -4.08
C PRO A 733 -5.04 -33.68 -4.64
N THR A 734 -4.22 -34.74 -4.62
CA THR A 734 -4.73 -36.08 -4.91
C THR A 734 -5.47 -36.66 -3.71
N THR A 735 -6.20 -37.76 -3.93
CA THR A 735 -6.80 -38.58 -2.86
C THR A 735 -5.74 -39.03 -1.85
N GLU A 736 -4.57 -39.49 -2.32
CA GLU A 736 -3.41 -39.82 -1.47
C GLU A 736 -2.97 -38.66 -0.57
N ASP A 737 -2.88 -37.44 -1.12
CA ASP A 737 -2.47 -36.25 -0.34
C ASP A 737 -3.48 -35.95 0.77
N LEU A 738 -4.78 -36.17 0.50
CA LEU A 738 -5.86 -35.96 1.47
C LEU A 738 -5.98 -37.09 2.51
N LEU A 739 -5.59 -38.32 2.17
CA LEU A 739 -5.51 -39.43 3.12
C LEU A 739 -4.33 -39.24 4.08
N ARG A 740 -3.13 -38.97 3.56
CA ARG A 740 -1.93 -38.73 4.39
C ARG A 740 -2.05 -37.52 5.31
N LEU A 741 -2.75 -36.47 4.89
CA LEU A 741 -3.06 -35.31 5.76
C LEU A 741 -4.06 -35.65 6.89
N ARG A 742 -4.88 -36.70 6.72
CA ARG A 742 -5.78 -37.22 7.75
C ARG A 742 -5.04 -38.11 8.75
N GLU A 743 -4.04 -38.86 8.27
CA GLU A 743 -3.16 -39.73 9.06
C GLU A 743 -2.16 -38.92 9.90
N ASP A 744 -1.42 -37.98 9.29
CA ASP A 744 -0.51 -37.05 9.98
C ASP A 744 -0.89 -35.57 9.72
N PRO A 745 -1.58 -34.92 10.68
CA PRO A 745 -1.88 -33.48 10.61
C PRO A 745 -0.65 -32.55 10.64
N GLN A 746 0.56 -33.05 10.96
CA GLN A 746 1.81 -32.29 10.88
C GLN A 746 2.51 -32.42 9.52
N TRP A 747 2.04 -33.32 8.64
CA TRP A 747 2.67 -33.57 7.36
C TRP A 747 2.68 -32.31 6.49
N CYS A 748 3.87 -31.94 6.01
CA CYS A 748 4.05 -30.69 5.27
C CYS A 748 3.56 -30.74 3.81
N GLY A 749 3.22 -31.92 3.30
CA GLY A 749 2.85 -32.18 1.89
C GLY A 749 3.98 -32.79 1.05
N PRO A 750 3.71 -33.14 -0.22
CA PRO A 750 4.69 -33.76 -1.13
C PRO A 750 5.71 -32.75 -1.70
N ASN A 751 6.75 -33.26 -2.35
CA ASN A 751 7.70 -32.47 -3.14
C ASN A 751 7.54 -32.75 -4.64
N GLU A 752 7.57 -31.70 -5.46
CA GLU A 752 7.60 -31.79 -6.92
C GLU A 752 8.96 -32.37 -7.39
N PRO A 753 8.99 -33.32 -8.34
CA PRO A 753 10.24 -33.78 -8.97
C PRO A 753 10.95 -32.65 -9.73
N GLN A 754 12.26 -32.77 -9.95
CA GLN A 754 12.99 -31.78 -10.73
C GLN A 754 12.78 -31.95 -12.23
N HIS A 755 12.31 -30.88 -12.87
CA HIS A 755 12.07 -30.82 -14.31
C HIS A 755 13.37 -30.69 -15.12
N THR A 756 13.36 -31.21 -16.36
CA THR A 756 14.51 -31.24 -17.27
C THR A 756 14.73 -29.90 -17.98
N ASP A 757 15.97 -29.40 -17.96
CA ASP A 757 16.33 -28.11 -18.57
C ASP A 757 16.77 -28.29 -20.04
N HIS A 758 15.79 -28.45 -20.93
CA HIS A 758 16.00 -28.63 -22.37
C HIS A 758 16.73 -27.44 -23.03
N LEU A 759 16.50 -26.22 -22.52
CA LEU A 759 17.07 -24.98 -23.09
C LEU A 759 18.57 -24.80 -22.75
N LYS A 760 19.07 -25.42 -21.68
CA LYS A 760 20.49 -25.41 -21.28
C LYS A 760 21.45 -25.80 -22.40
N HIS A 761 21.09 -26.78 -23.23
CA HIS A 761 21.95 -27.25 -24.33
C HIS A 761 21.93 -26.28 -25.53
N GLN A 762 20.76 -25.73 -25.87
CA GLN A 762 20.64 -24.70 -26.92
C GLN A 762 21.45 -23.44 -26.57
N LEU A 763 21.38 -23.01 -25.30
CA LEU A 763 22.13 -21.86 -24.79
C LEU A 763 23.65 -22.10 -24.79
N LYS A 764 24.12 -23.31 -24.43
CA LYS A 764 25.54 -23.67 -24.59
C LYS A 764 26.01 -23.60 -26.04
N ARG A 765 25.19 -24.07 -27.01
CA ARG A 765 25.51 -23.98 -28.45
C ARG A 765 25.53 -22.52 -28.94
N ARG A 766 24.61 -21.67 -28.48
CA ARG A 766 24.62 -20.22 -28.77
C ARG A 766 25.82 -19.50 -28.16
N GLY A 767 26.19 -19.82 -26.92
CA GLY A 767 27.40 -19.28 -26.27
C GLY A 767 28.66 -19.56 -27.09
N LYS A 768 28.92 -20.84 -27.39
CA LYS A 768 30.05 -21.26 -28.24
C LYS A 768 30.04 -20.63 -29.63
N ARG A 769 28.86 -20.43 -30.25
CA ARG A 769 28.77 -19.72 -31.54
C ARG A 769 29.05 -18.22 -31.43
N GLY A 770 28.72 -17.58 -30.30
CA GLY A 770 29.07 -16.18 -30.04
C GLY A 770 30.57 -16.00 -29.76
N GLU A 771 31.16 -16.90 -28.97
CA GLU A 771 32.61 -16.96 -28.73
C GLU A 771 33.37 -17.21 -30.04
N ALA A 772 32.92 -18.14 -30.88
CA ALA A 772 33.50 -18.38 -32.20
C ALA A 772 33.33 -17.17 -33.14
N ALA A 773 32.17 -16.52 -33.16
CA ALA A 773 31.96 -15.33 -34.00
C ALA A 773 32.88 -14.15 -33.60
N LEU A 774 33.06 -13.92 -32.29
CA LEU A 774 34.01 -12.92 -31.77
C LEU A 774 35.46 -13.26 -32.11
N CYS A 775 35.81 -14.56 -32.12
CA CYS A 775 37.15 -15.00 -32.52
C CYS A 775 37.38 -14.86 -34.03
N CYS A 776 36.37 -15.16 -34.86
CA CYS A 776 36.42 -14.95 -36.31
C CYS A 776 36.39 -13.47 -36.72
N SER A 777 35.85 -12.55 -35.91
CA SER A 777 35.99 -11.11 -36.18
C SER A 777 37.37 -10.57 -35.81
N ALA A 778 38.02 -11.11 -34.76
CA ALA A 778 39.39 -10.75 -34.43
C ALA A 778 40.41 -11.21 -35.51
N LEU A 779 40.14 -12.35 -36.15
CA LEU A 779 40.92 -12.86 -37.30
C LEU A 779 40.55 -12.20 -38.64
N LYS A 780 40.00 -10.97 -38.61
CA LYS A 780 39.71 -10.16 -39.80
C LYS A 780 40.22 -8.71 -39.71
N GLU A 781 40.99 -8.39 -38.68
CA GLU A 781 41.65 -7.08 -38.52
C GLU A 781 43.18 -7.17 -38.73
N GLU A 782 43.70 -8.32 -39.22
CA GLU A 782 45.14 -8.55 -39.50
C GLU A 782 45.48 -8.73 -41.00
N GLU A 783 44.51 -8.63 -41.92
CA GLU A 783 44.72 -8.68 -43.39
C GLU A 783 44.29 -7.37 -44.09
N ASP A 784 44.81 -6.21 -43.65
CA ASP A 784 44.73 -4.95 -44.43
C ASP A 784 45.73 -3.88 -43.92
N CYS A 785 47.02 -4.03 -44.26
CA CYS A 785 48.03 -2.95 -44.20
C CYS A 785 49.34 -3.36 -44.87
N ASN A 786 49.51 -3.05 -46.17
CA ASN A 786 50.74 -3.35 -46.92
C ASN A 786 51.16 -2.10 -47.71
N ILE A 787 52.10 -1.32 -47.15
CA ILE A 787 52.70 -0.11 -47.74
C ILE A 787 54.21 -0.14 -47.39
N PRO A 788 55.14 0.15 -48.33
CA PRO A 788 56.55 -0.26 -48.22
C PRO A 788 57.45 0.68 -47.42
N GLU A 789 58.72 0.25 -47.32
CA GLU A 789 59.81 0.78 -46.52
C GLU A 789 60.42 2.10 -47.05
N THR A 790 60.93 2.93 -46.13
CA THR A 790 62.09 3.82 -46.33
C THR A 790 62.83 3.98 -44.99
N ASP A 791 64.15 3.83 -44.98
CA ASP A 791 65.02 3.93 -43.80
C ASP A 791 65.09 5.37 -43.21
N ASP A 792 65.48 5.60 -41.94
CA ASP A 792 66.89 5.59 -41.51
C ASP A 792 67.09 5.48 -39.96
N ALA A 793 68.34 5.31 -39.49
CA ALA A 793 68.70 5.07 -38.09
C ALA A 793 68.79 6.36 -37.23
N SER A 794 68.87 6.40 -35.89
CA SER A 794 69.23 5.44 -34.81
C SER A 794 68.68 5.96 -33.43
N SER A 795 68.96 5.51 -32.19
CA SER A 795 69.91 4.55 -31.57
C SER A 795 69.46 4.10 -30.14
N ALA A 796 70.34 3.39 -29.42
CA ALA A 796 70.56 3.24 -27.95
C ALA A 796 69.61 3.90 -26.89
N SER A 797 69.36 3.31 -25.70
CA SER A 797 69.68 1.96 -25.18
C SER A 797 68.98 1.61 -23.82
N LYS A 798 69.05 0.32 -23.44
CA LYS A 798 68.95 -0.30 -22.09
C LYS A 798 67.60 -0.31 -21.32
N MET A 799 67.22 -1.53 -20.92
CA MET A 799 66.19 -1.83 -19.92
C MET A 799 66.68 -1.58 -18.48
N GLU A 800 65.75 -1.37 -17.55
CA GLU A 800 65.83 -2.01 -16.22
C GLU A 800 64.47 -2.63 -15.81
N LYS A 801 64.51 -3.72 -15.02
CA LYS A 801 63.34 -4.52 -14.64
C LYS A 801 62.81 -4.12 -13.25
N LYS A 802 61.49 -4.09 -13.06
CA LYS A 802 60.88 -4.39 -11.75
C LYS A 802 59.50 -5.04 -11.88
N ARG A 803 59.36 -6.21 -11.24
CA ARG A 803 58.08 -6.89 -11.01
C ARG A 803 57.25 -6.08 -10.00
N VAL A 804 55.93 -6.02 -10.19
CA VAL A 804 54.99 -5.57 -9.14
C VAL A 804 54.03 -6.71 -8.83
N LEU A 805 53.91 -7.05 -7.55
CA LEU A 805 53.01 -8.08 -7.05
C LEU A 805 51.58 -7.54 -6.94
N PHE A 806 50.58 -8.36 -7.26
CA PHE A 806 49.20 -8.07 -6.86
C PHE A 806 49.04 -8.23 -5.34
N HIS A 807 48.44 -7.24 -4.67
CA HIS A 807 47.51 -7.48 -3.55
C HIS A 807 46.52 -6.30 -3.35
N ILE A 808 45.41 -6.59 -2.67
CA ILE A 808 44.12 -5.88 -2.77
C ILE A 808 43.95 -4.78 -1.68
N ASN A 809 43.53 -3.55 -2.05
CA ASN A 809 42.28 -2.95 -1.50
C ASN A 809 41.82 -1.57 -2.04
N GLN A 810 40.49 -1.48 -2.23
CA GLN A 810 39.56 -0.34 -2.04
C GLN A 810 40.10 1.12 -1.96
N HIS A 811 39.84 1.95 -2.99
CA HIS A 811 38.91 3.11 -2.94
C HIS A 811 39.07 4.10 -4.13
N SER A 812 37.99 4.37 -4.89
CA SER A 812 37.54 5.71 -5.35
C SER A 812 36.41 5.63 -6.41
N ASP A 813 35.62 6.69 -6.57
CA ASP A 813 34.55 6.80 -7.57
C ASP A 813 35.07 7.38 -8.91
N PRO A 814 34.67 6.86 -10.09
CA PRO A 814 34.73 7.61 -11.34
C PRO A 814 33.47 8.47 -11.54
N SER A 815 33.66 9.68 -12.08
CA SER A 815 32.59 10.62 -12.37
C SER A 815 31.78 10.23 -13.62
N VAL A 816 30.44 10.21 -13.51
CA VAL A 816 29.55 10.07 -14.67
C VAL A 816 29.56 11.36 -15.49
N VAL A 817 30.20 11.32 -16.66
CA VAL A 817 30.02 12.30 -17.73
C VAL A 817 28.63 12.09 -18.35
N LEU A 818 27.92 13.19 -18.64
CA LEU A 818 26.66 13.15 -19.38
C LEU A 818 26.94 13.04 -20.88
N ARG A 819 26.18 12.20 -21.58
CA ARG A 819 25.95 12.32 -23.03
C ARG A 819 24.47 12.65 -23.25
N ASP A 820 24.21 13.45 -24.27
CA ASP A 820 22.89 14.03 -24.55
C ASP A 820 21.92 13.05 -25.24
N PRO A 821 20.59 13.31 -25.15
CA PRO A 821 19.58 12.53 -25.83
C PRO A 821 19.41 12.92 -27.30
N LEU A 822 19.13 11.93 -28.15
CA LEU A 822 18.71 12.11 -29.55
C LEU A 822 17.36 12.88 -29.67
N PRO A 823 17.08 13.49 -30.84
CA PRO A 823 16.20 14.66 -30.93
C PRO A 823 14.70 14.35 -30.97
N LYS A 824 13.90 15.42 -30.93
CA LYS A 824 12.48 15.42 -31.32
C LYS A 824 12.34 15.90 -32.77
N PRO A 825 11.32 15.47 -33.53
CA PRO A 825 10.87 16.20 -34.71
C PRO A 825 10.16 17.51 -34.31
N SER A 826 10.28 18.51 -35.18
CA SER A 826 9.43 19.71 -35.25
C SER A 826 8.21 19.45 -36.14
N ALA A 827 7.25 20.38 -36.21
CA ALA A 827 5.99 20.20 -36.93
C ALA A 827 5.62 21.40 -37.80
N SER A 828 4.99 21.15 -38.95
CA SER A 828 4.01 22.02 -39.63
C SER A 828 3.41 21.32 -40.86
N VAL A 829 2.45 22.00 -41.51
CA VAL A 829 1.67 21.63 -42.72
C VAL A 829 0.33 20.93 -42.44
N THR A 830 -0.62 21.12 -43.37
CA THR A 830 -2.06 21.37 -43.14
C THR A 830 -3.01 20.30 -43.68
N ALA A 831 -4.29 20.45 -43.31
CA ALA A 831 -5.53 19.95 -43.94
C ALA A 831 -6.15 18.64 -43.42
N ASP A 832 -7.46 18.76 -43.14
CA ASP A 832 -8.46 17.72 -42.90
C ASP A 832 -9.12 17.29 -44.24
N PRO A 833 -10.09 16.34 -44.27
CA PRO A 833 -10.08 15.03 -43.61
C PRO A 833 -10.55 13.88 -44.53
N SER A 834 -9.95 12.69 -44.46
CA SER A 834 -10.62 11.40 -44.75
C SER A 834 -9.72 10.19 -44.48
N HIS A 835 -10.35 9.02 -44.31
CA HIS A 835 -9.77 7.66 -44.31
C HIS A 835 -8.33 7.47 -43.75
N SER A 836 -8.21 7.23 -42.45
CA SER A 836 -7.04 6.53 -41.89
C SER A 836 -7.42 5.12 -41.43
N CYS A 837 -6.81 4.12 -42.07
CA CYS A 837 -6.94 2.71 -41.68
C CYS A 837 -6.25 2.49 -40.32
N VAL A 838 -6.81 1.62 -39.48
CA VAL A 838 -6.15 1.22 -38.23
C VAL A 838 -5.03 0.24 -38.56
N GLU A 839 -3.82 0.75 -38.79
CA GLU A 839 -2.62 -0.09 -38.88
C GLU A 839 -2.33 -0.78 -37.53
N SER A 840 -2.94 -1.95 -37.35
CA SER A 840 -2.50 -2.91 -36.36
C SER A 840 -1.06 -3.29 -36.66
N LEU A 841 -0.13 -3.00 -35.74
CA LEU A 841 1.27 -3.43 -35.83
C LEU A 841 1.39 -4.96 -35.69
N SER A 842 1.04 -5.68 -36.75
CA SER A 842 1.29 -7.09 -36.93
C SER A 842 2.80 -7.31 -36.99
N PHE A 843 3.37 -7.90 -35.94
CA PHE A 843 4.81 -8.18 -35.85
C PHE A 843 5.19 -9.39 -36.73
N THR A 844 5.12 -9.21 -38.05
CA THR A 844 5.51 -10.18 -39.08
C THR A 844 6.94 -9.89 -39.56
N GLY A 845 7.92 -10.11 -38.68
CA GLY A 845 9.33 -9.91 -39.04
C GLY A 845 10.34 -10.36 -37.97
N CYS A 846 11.30 -11.20 -38.36
CA CYS A 846 12.52 -11.59 -37.65
C CYS A 846 12.38 -12.15 -36.21
N SER A 847 12.43 -13.48 -36.09
CA SER A 847 12.25 -14.24 -34.84
C SER A 847 13.47 -14.29 -33.90
N ASN A 848 13.97 -13.14 -33.43
CA ASN A 848 15.14 -13.08 -32.53
C ASN A 848 14.76 -12.93 -31.03
N SER A 849 14.11 -13.94 -30.47
CA SER A 849 13.89 -14.00 -29.02
C SER A 849 15.20 -14.21 -28.25
N THR A 850 15.47 -13.34 -27.27
CA THR A 850 16.64 -13.44 -26.38
C THR A 850 16.40 -14.49 -25.30
N LEU A 851 16.73 -15.74 -25.62
CA LEU A 851 16.68 -16.87 -24.68
C LEU A 851 17.48 -16.56 -23.41
N VAL A 852 16.81 -16.54 -22.25
CA VAL A 852 17.44 -16.32 -20.95
C VAL A 852 17.51 -17.64 -20.19
N GLN A 853 18.73 -18.08 -19.85
CA GLN A 853 18.96 -19.32 -19.10
C GLN A 853 18.06 -19.44 -17.87
N GLY A 854 17.31 -20.55 -17.76
CA GLY A 854 16.42 -20.80 -16.62
C GLY A 854 15.08 -20.05 -16.65
N LEU A 855 14.68 -19.52 -17.81
CA LEU A 855 13.32 -19.12 -18.14
C LEU A 855 12.85 -19.87 -19.39
N TRP A 856 11.53 -20.04 -19.51
CA TRP A 856 10.89 -20.68 -20.65
C TRP A 856 10.85 -19.76 -21.89
N THR A 857 10.55 -20.38 -23.03
CA THR A 857 10.29 -19.71 -24.32
C THR A 857 8.96 -18.96 -24.35
N LYS A 858 8.71 -18.18 -25.42
CA LYS A 858 7.39 -17.58 -25.68
C LYS A 858 6.29 -18.64 -25.85
N LEU A 859 6.62 -19.80 -26.43
CA LEU A 859 5.79 -20.99 -26.39
C LEU A 859 5.80 -21.54 -24.96
N LEU A 860 4.62 -21.53 -24.32
CA LEU A 860 4.39 -22.13 -23.01
C LEU A 860 3.85 -23.57 -23.20
N PRO A 861 4.18 -24.51 -22.28
CA PRO A 861 3.49 -25.80 -22.20
C PRO A 861 2.05 -25.62 -21.68
N ASN A 862 1.27 -26.71 -21.62
CA ASN A 862 -0.06 -26.72 -20.98
C ASN A 862 0.07 -26.39 -19.49
N MET A 863 -0.55 -25.29 -19.03
CA MET A 863 -0.42 -24.77 -17.67
C MET A 863 -1.12 -25.63 -16.61
N SER A 864 -2.24 -26.24 -16.97
CA SER A 864 -3.02 -27.17 -16.14
C SER A 864 -2.21 -28.43 -15.79
N SER A 865 -1.60 -29.09 -16.78
CA SER A 865 -0.93 -30.39 -16.65
C SER A 865 0.60 -30.34 -16.55
N HIS A 866 1.22 -29.15 -16.50
CA HIS A 866 2.69 -29.02 -16.47
C HIS A 866 3.38 -29.68 -15.26
N CYS A 867 2.68 -29.79 -14.13
CA CYS A 867 3.26 -30.25 -12.85
C CYS A 867 2.62 -31.57 -12.40
N SER A 868 3.27 -32.25 -11.46
CA SER A 868 2.82 -33.53 -10.89
C SER A 868 1.52 -33.45 -10.06
N ARG A 869 0.93 -32.25 -10.00
CA ARG A 869 -0.38 -31.90 -9.43
C ARG A 869 -0.99 -30.81 -10.31
N MET A 870 -2.25 -30.97 -10.73
CA MET A 870 -2.90 -30.07 -11.69
C MET A 870 -2.98 -28.63 -11.18
N THR A 871 -2.63 -27.64 -12.01
CA THR A 871 -2.70 -26.22 -11.65
C THR A 871 -4.14 -25.72 -11.65
N LEU A 872 -4.62 -25.26 -10.49
CA LEU A 872 -5.93 -24.67 -10.27
C LEU A 872 -5.91 -23.13 -10.43
N GLY A 873 -4.76 -22.49 -10.20
CA GLY A 873 -4.61 -21.03 -10.27
C GLY A 873 -3.29 -20.50 -9.70
N TRP A 874 -3.23 -19.21 -9.38
CA TRP A 874 -2.03 -18.54 -8.84
C TRP A 874 -2.34 -17.53 -7.73
N VAL A 875 -1.33 -17.21 -6.92
CA VAL A 875 -1.35 -16.17 -5.88
C VAL A 875 -0.84 -14.84 -6.43
N VAL A 876 -1.69 -13.81 -6.40
CA VAL A 876 -1.31 -12.43 -6.79
C VAL A 876 -0.66 -11.70 -5.61
N GLN A 877 -1.05 -12.00 -4.36
CA GLN A 877 -0.39 -11.44 -3.16
C GLN A 877 -0.29 -12.48 -2.05
N GLY A 878 0.94 -12.88 -1.70
CA GLY A 878 1.23 -13.73 -0.54
C GLY A 878 2.15 -13.04 0.48
N ASP A 879 1.88 -13.20 1.77
CA ASP A 879 2.82 -12.88 2.86
C ASP A 879 2.45 -13.60 4.17
N PHE A 880 3.24 -13.40 5.23
CA PHE A 880 2.88 -13.77 6.59
C PHE A 880 1.97 -12.71 7.23
N SER A 881 0.81 -13.13 7.73
CA SER A 881 -0.18 -12.25 8.33
C SER A 881 0.07 -12.03 9.82
N LEU A 882 0.27 -10.77 10.22
CA LEU A 882 0.34 -10.37 11.62
C LEU A 882 -1.04 -10.37 12.33
N ALA A 883 -2.14 -10.61 11.60
CA ALA A 883 -3.49 -10.66 12.14
C ALA A 883 -3.90 -12.08 12.57
N THR A 884 -3.62 -13.10 11.75
CA THR A 884 -3.93 -14.51 12.05
C THR A 884 -2.73 -15.31 12.55
N GLY A 885 -1.49 -14.80 12.39
CA GLY A 885 -0.27 -15.52 12.77
C GLY A 885 0.13 -16.64 11.80
N THR A 886 -0.51 -16.72 10.63
CA THR A 886 -0.28 -17.74 9.59
C THR A 886 0.17 -17.09 8.27
N GLY A 887 0.59 -17.90 7.30
CA GLY A 887 0.75 -17.46 5.92
C GLY A 887 -0.63 -17.22 5.28
N GLU A 888 -0.91 -16.00 4.83
CA GLU A 888 -2.14 -15.65 4.13
C GLU A 888 -1.84 -15.19 2.70
N ALA A 889 -2.71 -15.58 1.77
CA ALA A 889 -2.62 -15.17 0.38
C ALA A 889 -3.97 -14.74 -0.20
N LEU A 890 -3.89 -13.86 -1.19
CA LEU A 890 -4.95 -13.52 -2.12
C LEU A 890 -4.52 -14.07 -3.49
N GLY A 891 -5.36 -14.92 -4.06
CA GLY A 891 -5.12 -15.57 -5.34
C GLY A 891 -6.38 -15.60 -6.20
N PHE A 892 -6.24 -16.21 -7.36
CA PHE A 892 -7.33 -16.45 -8.28
C PHE A 892 -7.27 -17.90 -8.78
N VAL A 893 -8.43 -18.51 -9.03
CA VAL A 893 -8.58 -19.91 -9.47
C VAL A 893 -9.63 -20.06 -10.57
N SER A 894 -9.50 -21.07 -11.42
CA SER A 894 -10.55 -21.45 -12.38
C SER A 894 -11.83 -21.85 -11.63
N LEU A 895 -12.99 -21.32 -12.04
CA LEU A 895 -14.30 -21.75 -11.52
C LEU A 895 -14.52 -23.25 -11.80
N VAL A 896 -14.28 -23.66 -13.05
CA VAL A 896 -14.44 -25.05 -13.53
C VAL A 896 -13.59 -26.01 -12.68
N GLY A 897 -12.29 -25.71 -12.57
CA GLY A 897 -11.36 -26.53 -11.79
C GLY A 897 -11.68 -26.56 -10.29
N LEU A 898 -12.26 -25.49 -9.73
CA LEU A 898 -12.70 -25.49 -8.33
C LEU A 898 -13.92 -26.39 -8.13
N LEU A 899 -14.92 -26.33 -9.03
CA LEU A 899 -16.12 -27.16 -8.92
C LEU A 899 -15.77 -28.65 -9.03
N GLN A 900 -14.90 -29.03 -9.96
CA GLN A 900 -14.36 -30.40 -10.05
C GLN A 900 -13.56 -30.79 -8.79
N THR A 901 -12.73 -29.90 -8.24
CA THR A 901 -12.00 -30.13 -6.98
C THR A 901 -12.95 -30.36 -5.80
N LEU A 902 -14.07 -29.62 -5.72
CA LEU A 902 -15.06 -29.76 -4.63
C LEU A 902 -15.92 -31.03 -4.78
N LEU A 903 -16.17 -31.48 -6.02
CA LEU A 903 -16.85 -32.75 -6.31
C LEU A 903 -16.01 -33.94 -5.84
N GLY A 904 -14.71 -33.93 -6.15
CA GLY A 904 -13.75 -34.96 -5.70
C GLY A 904 -13.35 -34.91 -4.22
N GLN A 905 -13.89 -33.97 -3.43
CA GLN A 905 -13.53 -33.79 -2.02
C GLN A 905 -14.64 -34.22 -1.04
N SER A 906 -14.26 -35.07 -0.08
CA SER A 906 -15.14 -35.47 1.03
C SER A 906 -15.60 -34.24 1.84
N PRO A 907 -16.84 -34.23 2.38
CA PRO A 907 -17.45 -33.02 2.97
C PRO A 907 -16.67 -32.33 4.09
N ASP A 908 -15.78 -33.03 4.80
CA ASP A 908 -14.93 -32.45 5.86
C ASP A 908 -13.57 -31.94 5.36
N GLN A 909 -13.15 -32.34 4.16
CA GLN A 909 -11.89 -31.93 3.53
C GLN A 909 -12.09 -30.89 2.42
N ARG A 910 -13.33 -30.49 2.14
CA ARG A 910 -13.66 -29.45 1.16
C ARG A 910 -12.90 -28.15 1.39
N GLY A 911 -12.42 -27.57 0.29
CA GLY A 911 -11.66 -26.32 0.27
C GLY A 911 -10.19 -26.46 0.69
N ILE A 912 -9.66 -27.67 0.88
CA ILE A 912 -8.22 -27.90 1.05
C ILE A 912 -7.55 -27.95 -0.33
N VAL A 913 -6.44 -27.23 -0.51
CA VAL A 913 -5.64 -27.20 -1.75
C VAL A 913 -4.15 -27.20 -1.45
N LEU A 914 -3.34 -27.52 -2.46
CA LEU A 914 -1.89 -27.40 -2.41
C LEU A 914 -1.42 -26.03 -2.91
N LEU A 915 -0.36 -25.52 -2.29
CA LEU A 915 0.32 -24.27 -2.62
C LEU A 915 1.81 -24.55 -2.89
N ARG A 916 2.33 -24.14 -4.06
CA ARG A 916 3.77 -24.24 -4.40
C ARG A 916 4.36 -22.88 -4.76
N ASN A 917 5.35 -22.41 -3.98
CA ASN A 917 6.06 -21.16 -4.28
C ASN A 917 6.98 -21.34 -5.50
N PRO A 918 7.18 -20.33 -6.39
CA PRO A 918 7.98 -20.49 -7.62
C PRO A 918 9.47 -20.82 -7.39
N THR A 919 9.95 -20.66 -6.15
CA THR A 919 11.31 -20.92 -5.72
C THR A 919 11.43 -22.15 -4.80
N SER A 920 10.43 -23.03 -4.77
CA SER A 920 10.43 -24.24 -3.93
C SER A 920 9.74 -25.41 -4.65
N LEU A 921 10.21 -26.63 -4.40
CA LEU A 921 9.57 -27.86 -4.86
C LEU A 921 8.49 -28.36 -3.88
N GLN A 922 8.54 -27.91 -2.62
CA GLN A 922 7.64 -28.34 -1.56
C GLN A 922 6.24 -27.76 -1.77
N TYR A 923 5.26 -28.62 -1.99
CA TYR A 923 3.84 -28.29 -1.83
C TYR A 923 3.52 -28.11 -0.35
N ARG A 924 2.58 -27.23 -0.02
CA ARG A 924 2.05 -27.03 1.33
C ARG A 924 0.54 -26.92 1.30
N PHE A 925 -0.14 -27.47 2.30
CA PHE A 925 -1.59 -27.37 2.40
C PHE A 925 -2.04 -25.96 2.82
N ALA A 926 -3.04 -25.44 2.10
CA ALA A 926 -3.78 -24.23 2.41
C ALA A 926 -5.29 -24.50 2.32
N ARG A 927 -6.09 -23.76 3.09
CA ARG A 927 -7.55 -23.74 2.98
C ARG A 927 -7.98 -22.51 2.19
N LEU A 928 -8.84 -22.75 1.19
CA LEU A 928 -9.56 -21.73 0.44
C LEU A 928 -10.68 -21.13 1.29
N HIS A 929 -10.87 -19.82 1.13
CA HIS A 929 -11.98 -19.05 1.65
C HIS A 929 -12.49 -18.12 0.55
N ILE A 930 -13.77 -18.23 0.21
CA ILE A 930 -14.48 -17.29 -0.65
C ILE A 930 -15.27 -16.34 0.26
N GLU A 931 -15.04 -15.05 0.11
CA GLU A 931 -15.77 -13.96 0.79
C GLU A 931 -16.59 -13.21 -0.28
N ALA A 932 -17.73 -12.62 0.08
CA ALA A 932 -18.79 -12.17 -0.88
C ALA A 932 -19.44 -10.83 -0.51
#